data_AF-A0A7C7TWR0-F1
#
_entry.id   AF-A0A7C7TWR0-F1
#
_cell.length_a   1.000
_cell.length_b   1.000
_cell.length_c   1.000
_cell.angle_alpha   90.00
_cell.angle_beta   90.00
_cell.angle_gamma   90.00
#
_symmetry.space_group_name_H-M   'P 1'
#
loop_
_entity.id
_entity.type
_entity.pdbx_description
1 polymer ?
#
loop_
_entity_poly.entity_id
_entity_poly.type
_entity_poly.pdbx_seq_one_letter_code
_entity_poly.pdbx_strand_id
1 'polypeptide(L)'
;MKILLTLVSMLLWPVLSSYAQVTIDSDDIGGVVSGTNGPEAGVWVIAETNEFDTLFRKIVVTDDEGRYVLPDLPRADYFVWVRGYGLSDSEPVSSRPGSTLDLQAVKAATPLEAAQVYPANYWYSLIEVPPAYEFPGTGDNGNGISPGMRSQADWIDGLKQGCQLCHQLGNQATREMATLNDYETTKAAWTHRTRAGQRGGMMTGYLGRFGADHAIERYADWTDRIMDGEVPPMPPRPQGEERNIVLTMWEWGGTTGYIHDEVATDKRDPSVNANGPIYGVGFANDKLVWVDPSTNEERSIKVPVRDEPGEGDFRSYMALENLEPSMYWGDELIWDNPGNPHNPMMDSQGRVWMTHQIRGPSNPDWCMQGSDNRFAQHYPLNRAARHIAFYDPDTEEIELIDSCFNTHHLQFGFEDSERLYFSSVGPVVGWLDVEVYEATGDEQAAQGWCPMIVDTNGDGRITDWVSRNGELDPSKDKEMGIGWYGIVPDPTEANVVWAAAGGVPGQIARLDLGEDPPRTCITEYYQPPFENADAPIQGYSPRGIDITTDGIVWTALSGSGHLASFDRSKCDILNGPTATGQHCAAGWSLHATPGPQMKGVVDNGSADFHYYNWVDQHNTLGLGNNIPIATGSTSDSLLAFLPEEEEYVIMRVPYPLGFYSRGMDGRIDDPNTGWKGRGVWADYGTNAVWHNEGGKGTQGNLVKFQVRPDPLSH
;
A
#
# COMPACT_ATOMS: atom_id res chain seq x y z
N MET A 1 -83.32 6.31 7.47
CA MET A 1 -82.09 5.56 7.12
C MET A 1 -81.53 6.16 5.84
N LYS A 2 -80.29 6.68 5.89
CA LYS A 2 -79.36 6.94 4.76
C LYS A 2 -79.74 8.11 3.80
N ILE A 3 -78.85 9.02 3.38
CA ILE A 3 -77.40 9.26 3.57
C ILE A 3 -77.20 10.78 3.43
N LEU A 4 -76.44 11.38 4.34
CA LEU A 4 -75.91 12.75 4.22
C LEU A 4 -74.58 12.64 3.45
N LEU A 5 -74.48 13.26 2.28
CA LEU A 5 -73.24 13.33 1.52
C LEU A 5 -72.43 14.54 2.04
N THR A 6 -71.41 14.27 2.83
CA THR A 6 -70.42 15.29 3.24
C THR A 6 -69.30 15.30 2.20
N LEU A 7 -69.22 16.35 1.39
CA LEU A 7 -68.04 16.60 0.55
C LEU A 7 -66.89 17.05 1.46
N VAL A 8 -65.88 16.19 1.61
CA VAL A 8 -64.59 16.56 2.21
C VAL A 8 -63.68 17.03 1.06
N SER A 9 -63.43 18.34 0.98
CA SER A 9 -62.37 18.90 0.14
C SER A 9 -61.02 18.63 0.82
N MET A 10 -60.28 17.62 0.36
CA MET A 10 -58.87 17.50 0.69
C MET A 10 -58.09 18.58 -0.07
N LEU A 11 -57.70 19.64 0.63
CA LEU A 11 -56.62 20.52 0.21
C LEU A 11 -55.31 19.73 0.36
N LEU A 12 -54.81 19.19 -0.75
CA LEU A 12 -53.41 18.77 -0.87
C LEU A 12 -52.57 20.06 -0.98
N TRP A 13 -51.94 20.47 0.12
CA TRP A 13 -50.81 21.39 0.04
C TRP A 13 -49.61 20.61 -0.51
N PRO A 14 -48.97 21.05 -1.60
CA PRO A 14 -47.63 20.57 -1.90
C PRO A 14 -46.74 21.04 -0.74
N VAL A 15 -46.20 20.10 0.01
CA VAL A 15 -45.06 20.39 0.89
C VAL A 15 -43.89 20.62 -0.05
N LEU A 16 -43.71 21.86 -0.50
CA LEU A 16 -42.44 22.32 -1.01
C LEU A 16 -41.50 22.32 0.19
N SER A 17 -40.77 21.23 0.40
CA SER A 17 -39.60 21.25 1.28
C SER A 17 -38.62 22.24 0.67
N SER A 18 -38.57 23.46 1.21
CA SER A 18 -37.46 24.37 0.97
C SER A 18 -36.25 23.80 1.71
N TYR A 19 -35.48 22.94 1.05
CA TYR A 19 -34.14 22.64 1.54
C TYR A 19 -33.38 23.96 1.63
N ALA A 20 -32.71 24.19 2.76
CA ALA A 20 -31.85 25.35 2.89
C ALA A 20 -30.78 25.26 1.78
N GLN A 21 -30.65 26.34 1.00
CA GLN A 21 -29.70 26.38 -0.10
C GLN A 21 -28.29 26.16 0.45
N VAL A 22 -27.56 25.18 -0.08
CA VAL A 22 -26.18 24.90 0.30
C VAL A 22 -25.35 26.15 0.01
N THR A 23 -24.58 26.60 1.01
CA THR A 23 -23.70 27.75 0.85
C THR A 23 -22.47 27.33 0.05
N ILE A 24 -22.11 28.14 -0.93
CA ILE A 24 -20.97 27.98 -1.82
C ILE A 24 -20.38 29.35 -2.13
N ASP A 25 -19.10 29.40 -2.50
CA ASP A 25 -18.49 30.58 -3.09
C ASP A 25 -18.24 30.41 -4.61
N SER A 26 -17.30 31.17 -5.17
CA SER A 26 -17.09 31.25 -6.62
C SER A 26 -16.38 30.05 -7.23
N ASP A 27 -15.69 29.27 -6.41
CA ASP A 27 -14.84 28.16 -6.80
C ASP A 27 -15.40 26.81 -6.35
N ASP A 28 -16.62 26.78 -5.84
CA ASP A 28 -17.29 25.55 -5.42
C ASP A 28 -18.39 25.09 -6.37
N ILE A 29 -18.73 23.81 -6.30
CA ILE A 29 -20.03 23.28 -6.76
C ILE A 29 -20.72 22.65 -5.57
N GLY A 30 -21.97 23.01 -5.29
CA GLY A 30 -22.71 22.44 -4.16
C GLY A 30 -24.18 22.20 -4.47
N GLY A 31 -24.83 21.33 -3.71
CA GLY A 31 -26.25 21.03 -3.90
C GLY A 31 -26.71 19.84 -3.08
N VAL A 32 -27.84 19.24 -3.49
CA VAL A 32 -28.44 18.09 -2.81
C VAL A 32 -28.55 16.90 -3.75
N VAL A 33 -28.16 15.73 -3.27
CA VAL A 33 -28.44 14.44 -3.90
C VAL A 33 -29.72 13.87 -3.31
N SER A 34 -30.68 13.54 -4.16
CA SER A 34 -31.92 12.84 -3.76
C SER A 34 -32.08 11.52 -4.50
N GLY A 35 -32.53 10.50 -3.80
CA GLY A 35 -32.98 9.23 -4.35
C GLY A 35 -34.51 9.11 -4.33
N THR A 36 -35.03 7.92 -4.63
CA THR A 36 -36.48 7.66 -4.66
C THR A 36 -37.17 7.84 -3.31
N ASN A 37 -36.41 7.82 -2.21
CA ASN A 37 -36.93 7.87 -0.84
C ASN A 37 -36.66 9.20 -0.12
N GLY A 38 -36.18 10.22 -0.83
CA GLY A 38 -35.75 11.50 -0.25
C GLY A 38 -34.24 11.71 -0.39
N PRO A 39 -33.61 12.50 0.49
CA PRO A 39 -32.17 12.75 0.42
C PRO A 39 -31.33 11.47 0.50
N GLU A 40 -30.23 11.44 -0.25
CA GLU A 40 -29.35 10.28 -0.34
C GLU A 40 -28.04 10.55 0.43
N ALA A 41 -27.92 9.95 1.62
CA ALA A 41 -26.77 10.13 2.50
C ALA A 41 -25.64 9.13 2.24
N GLY A 42 -24.40 9.57 2.49
CA GLY A 42 -23.20 8.73 2.39
C GLY A 42 -22.95 8.22 0.97
N VAL A 43 -23.25 9.03 -0.05
CA VAL A 43 -22.90 8.73 -1.45
C VAL A 43 -21.85 9.72 -1.93
N TRP A 44 -21.07 9.30 -2.93
CA TRP A 44 -20.00 10.11 -3.50
C TRP A 44 -20.54 10.98 -4.62
N VAL A 45 -20.17 12.26 -4.58
CA VAL A 45 -20.32 13.18 -5.71
C VAL A 45 -18.95 13.37 -6.34
N ILE A 46 -18.85 13.04 -7.62
CA ILE A 46 -17.61 13.02 -8.38
C ILE A 46 -17.67 14.14 -9.41
N ALA A 47 -16.66 15.00 -9.45
CA ALA A 47 -16.43 15.96 -10.53
C ALA A 47 -15.16 15.57 -11.29
N GLU A 48 -15.22 15.49 -12.61
CA GLU A 48 -14.10 15.15 -13.49
C GLU A 48 -13.95 16.17 -14.62
N THR A 49 -12.71 16.49 -14.98
CA THR A 49 -12.38 17.31 -16.15
C THR A 49 -11.08 16.85 -16.80
N ASN A 50 -11.03 16.95 -18.14
CA ASN A 50 -9.85 16.70 -18.96
C ASN A 50 -9.30 17.98 -19.60
N GLU A 51 -9.64 19.16 -19.06
CA GLU A 51 -9.18 20.45 -19.57
C GLU A 51 -7.77 20.85 -19.08
N PHE A 52 -7.17 20.07 -18.17
CA PHE A 52 -5.78 20.23 -17.71
C PHE A 52 -4.85 19.19 -18.37
N ASP A 53 -3.55 19.33 -18.15
CA ASP A 53 -2.53 18.40 -18.67
C ASP A 53 -2.70 16.98 -18.09
N THR A 54 -3.32 16.87 -16.92
CA THR A 54 -3.76 15.61 -16.32
C THR A 54 -5.28 15.51 -16.30
N LEU A 55 -5.82 14.31 -16.39
CA LEU A 55 -7.23 14.09 -16.04
C LEU A 55 -7.41 14.34 -14.54
N PHE A 56 -8.21 15.34 -14.20
CA PHE A 56 -8.39 15.83 -12.84
C PHE A 56 -9.74 15.39 -12.28
N ARG A 57 -9.76 14.98 -11.01
CA ARG A 57 -10.99 14.62 -10.29
C ARG A 57 -11.04 15.27 -8.92
N LYS A 58 -12.24 15.63 -8.48
CA LYS A 58 -12.55 15.95 -7.09
C LYS A 58 -13.76 15.15 -6.63
N ILE A 59 -13.67 14.50 -5.48
CA ILE A 59 -14.70 13.61 -4.95
C ILE A 59 -15.00 13.97 -3.50
N VAL A 60 -16.27 14.08 -3.17
CA VAL A 60 -16.78 14.36 -1.82
C VAL A 60 -17.93 13.44 -1.47
N VAL A 61 -18.31 13.44 -0.19
CA VAL A 61 -19.40 12.61 0.33
C VAL A 61 -20.57 13.47 0.78
N THR A 62 -21.80 12.99 0.58
CA THR A 62 -23.01 13.67 1.09
C THR A 62 -23.24 13.46 2.59
N ASP A 63 -23.79 14.46 3.25
CA ASP A 63 -24.25 14.37 4.65
C ASP A 63 -25.58 13.59 4.81
N ASP A 64 -26.13 13.54 6.03
CA ASP A 64 -27.41 12.88 6.34
C ASP A 64 -28.62 13.47 5.59
N GLU A 65 -28.53 14.72 5.14
CA GLU A 65 -29.55 15.42 4.37
C GLU A 65 -29.23 15.40 2.86
N GLY A 66 -28.29 14.56 2.42
CA GLY A 66 -27.89 14.42 1.02
C GLY A 66 -27.15 15.63 0.46
N ARG A 67 -26.74 16.59 1.31
CA ARG A 67 -26.11 17.83 0.87
C ARG A 67 -24.61 17.61 0.66
N TYR A 68 -24.03 18.33 -0.29
CA TYR A 68 -22.59 18.26 -0.58
C TYR A 68 -22.05 19.62 -1.05
N VAL A 69 -20.73 19.80 -0.85
CA VAL A 69 -19.92 20.83 -1.53
C VAL A 69 -18.65 20.17 -2.05
N LEU A 70 -18.35 20.37 -3.34
CA LEU A 70 -17.07 20.14 -3.98
C LEU A 70 -16.26 21.45 -3.88
N PRO A 71 -15.29 21.54 -2.95
CA PRO A 71 -14.63 22.80 -2.63
C PRO A 71 -13.45 23.12 -3.57
N ASP A 72 -13.07 24.39 -3.69
CA ASP A 72 -11.81 24.84 -4.31
C ASP A 72 -11.53 24.16 -5.68
N LEU A 73 -12.50 24.19 -6.59
CA LEU A 73 -12.34 23.65 -7.94
C LEU A 73 -11.62 24.66 -8.83
N PRO A 74 -10.51 24.27 -9.48
CA PRO A 74 -9.90 25.09 -10.52
C PRO A 74 -10.90 25.42 -11.63
N ARG A 75 -10.68 26.54 -12.32
CA ARG A 75 -11.61 27.01 -13.36
C ARG A 75 -11.56 26.10 -14.59
N ALA A 76 -12.54 25.23 -14.74
CA ALA A 76 -12.77 24.38 -15.90
C ALA A 76 -14.27 24.04 -16.05
N ASP A 77 -14.63 23.41 -17.16
CA ASP A 77 -15.87 22.63 -17.28
C ASP A 77 -15.71 21.25 -16.63
N TYR A 78 -16.69 20.84 -15.83
CA TYR A 78 -16.71 19.55 -15.15
C TYR A 78 -17.93 18.73 -15.55
N PHE A 79 -17.74 17.41 -15.63
CA PHE A 79 -18.84 16.46 -15.52
C PHE A 79 -19.01 16.06 -14.06
N VAL A 80 -20.24 16.12 -13.55
CA VAL A 80 -20.57 15.82 -12.15
C VAL A 80 -21.63 14.73 -12.07
N TRP A 81 -21.38 13.68 -11.28
CA TRP A 81 -22.32 12.57 -11.08
C TRP A 81 -22.21 11.97 -9.68
N VAL A 82 -23.16 11.09 -9.37
CA VAL A 82 -23.28 10.36 -8.11
C VAL A 82 -22.94 8.89 -8.29
N ARG A 83 -22.16 8.37 -7.35
CA ARG A 83 -21.91 6.93 -7.14
C ARG A 83 -22.21 6.57 -5.69
N GLY A 84 -22.70 5.36 -5.43
CA GLY A 84 -22.89 4.89 -4.06
C GLY A 84 -23.18 3.40 -3.97
N TYR A 85 -22.80 2.79 -2.84
CA TYR A 85 -23.15 1.38 -2.61
C TYR A 85 -24.68 1.20 -2.55
N GLY A 86 -25.17 0.14 -3.18
CA GLY A 86 -26.62 -0.10 -3.32
C GLY A 86 -27.28 0.64 -4.50
N LEU A 87 -26.51 1.43 -5.25
CA LEU A 87 -26.97 2.25 -6.36
C LEU A 87 -26.25 1.87 -7.66
N SER A 88 -26.79 2.32 -8.79
CA SER A 88 -26.02 2.46 -10.02
C SER A 88 -25.58 3.91 -10.18
N ASP A 89 -24.53 4.13 -10.96
CA ASP A 89 -24.06 5.48 -11.25
C ASP A 89 -25.16 6.29 -11.94
N SER A 90 -25.31 7.55 -11.52
CA SER A 90 -26.16 8.50 -12.23
C SER A 90 -25.50 9.00 -13.51
N GLU A 91 -26.29 9.47 -14.46
CA GLU A 91 -25.77 10.13 -15.67
C GLU A 91 -24.97 11.40 -15.33
N PRO A 92 -23.78 11.62 -15.93
CA PRO A 92 -23.01 12.83 -15.72
C PRO A 92 -23.69 14.11 -16.21
N VAL A 93 -23.60 15.17 -15.41
CA VAL A 93 -24.17 16.50 -15.69
C VAL A 93 -23.05 17.53 -15.78
N SER A 94 -23.04 18.34 -16.83
CA SER A 94 -22.05 19.41 -16.99
C SER A 94 -22.31 20.56 -16.01
N SER A 95 -21.24 21.03 -15.35
CA SER A 95 -21.29 22.14 -14.40
C SER A 95 -19.96 22.90 -14.35
N ARG A 96 -19.94 24.06 -13.69
CA ARG A 96 -18.77 24.91 -13.49
C ARG A 96 -18.72 25.42 -12.05
N PRO A 97 -17.54 25.77 -11.52
CA PRO A 97 -17.42 26.42 -10.21
C PRO A 97 -18.32 27.67 -10.10
N GLY A 98 -18.86 27.90 -8.90
CA GLY A 98 -19.90 28.90 -8.59
C GLY A 98 -21.34 28.43 -8.82
N SER A 99 -21.58 27.15 -9.09
CA SER A 99 -22.90 26.61 -9.44
C SER A 99 -23.55 25.84 -8.31
N THR A 100 -24.87 26.03 -8.14
CA THR A 100 -25.71 25.11 -7.36
C THR A 100 -26.25 24.01 -8.27
N LEU A 101 -26.00 22.74 -7.93
CA LEU A 101 -26.36 21.57 -8.74
C LEU A 101 -27.01 20.47 -7.89
N ASP A 102 -28.31 20.27 -8.06
CA ASP A 102 -28.99 19.12 -7.47
C ASP A 102 -28.85 17.89 -8.38
N LEU A 103 -28.60 16.73 -7.78
CA LEU A 103 -28.37 15.47 -8.49
C LEU A 103 -29.38 14.41 -8.05
N GLN A 104 -29.59 13.40 -8.90
CA GLN A 104 -30.48 12.28 -8.61
C GLN A 104 -29.68 10.98 -8.51
N ALA A 105 -29.80 10.30 -7.37
CA ALA A 105 -29.25 8.96 -7.19
C ALA A 105 -30.11 7.93 -7.94
N VAL A 106 -29.47 6.97 -8.60
CA VAL A 106 -30.15 5.91 -9.36
C VAL A 106 -30.13 4.63 -8.56
N LYS A 107 -31.31 4.12 -8.22
CA LYS A 107 -31.43 2.82 -7.56
C LYS A 107 -31.03 1.71 -8.53
N ALA A 108 -30.08 0.87 -8.15
CA ALA A 108 -29.72 -0.32 -8.91
C ALA A 108 -30.94 -1.25 -9.08
N ALA A 109 -31.12 -1.81 -10.28
CA ALA A 109 -32.23 -2.70 -10.59
C ALA A 109 -32.04 -4.10 -9.99
N THR A 110 -30.78 -4.51 -9.76
CA THR A 110 -30.43 -5.83 -9.20
C THR A 110 -29.30 -5.71 -8.16
N PRO A 111 -29.17 -6.69 -7.24
CA PRO A 111 -28.02 -6.76 -6.35
C PRO A 111 -26.68 -6.83 -7.09
N LEU A 112 -26.64 -7.49 -8.27
CA LEU A 112 -25.43 -7.58 -9.09
C LEU A 112 -25.02 -6.22 -9.65
N GLU A 113 -25.99 -5.43 -10.13
CA GLU A 113 -25.74 -4.07 -10.60
C GLU A 113 -25.22 -3.18 -9.46
N ALA A 114 -25.83 -3.26 -8.26
CA ALA A 114 -25.36 -2.53 -7.08
C ALA A 114 -23.92 -2.90 -6.68
N ALA A 115 -23.55 -4.17 -6.85
CA ALA A 115 -22.24 -4.68 -6.45
C ALA A 115 -21.11 -4.33 -7.43
N GLN A 116 -21.42 -3.81 -8.63
CA GLN A 116 -20.39 -3.46 -9.62
C GLN A 116 -19.38 -2.44 -9.10
N VAL A 117 -19.83 -1.55 -8.20
CA VAL A 117 -18.98 -0.54 -7.57
C VAL A 117 -18.42 -0.98 -6.21
N TYR A 118 -18.63 -2.23 -5.81
CA TYR A 118 -18.08 -2.72 -4.55
C TYR A 118 -16.56 -2.95 -4.64
N PRO A 119 -15.85 -2.77 -3.52
CA PRO A 119 -14.40 -2.87 -3.48
C PRO A 119 -13.89 -4.28 -3.77
N ALA A 120 -12.64 -4.38 -4.21
CA ALA A 120 -12.08 -5.66 -4.64
C ALA A 120 -12.04 -6.72 -3.51
N ASN A 121 -11.73 -6.35 -2.27
CA ASN A 121 -11.69 -7.25 -1.11
C ASN A 121 -13.05 -7.92 -0.82
N TYR A 122 -14.18 -7.24 -1.09
CA TYR A 122 -15.52 -7.82 -0.93
C TYR A 122 -15.77 -8.92 -1.96
N TRP A 123 -15.40 -8.68 -3.22
CA TRP A 123 -15.47 -9.72 -4.24
C TRP A 123 -14.51 -10.86 -3.96
N TYR A 124 -13.30 -10.54 -3.51
CA TYR A 124 -12.27 -11.52 -3.20
C TYR A 124 -12.61 -12.36 -1.98
N SER A 125 -13.35 -11.83 -0.99
CA SER A 125 -13.76 -12.59 0.19
C SER A 125 -14.68 -13.77 -0.14
N LEU A 126 -15.27 -13.81 -1.33
CA LEU A 126 -16.04 -14.95 -1.80
C LEU A 126 -15.15 -16.16 -2.15
N ILE A 127 -13.84 -15.99 -2.38
CA ILE A 127 -12.95 -17.13 -2.64
C ILE A 127 -12.99 -18.09 -1.46
N GLU A 128 -13.22 -19.37 -1.74
CA GLU A 128 -13.32 -20.37 -0.68
C GLU A 128 -11.94 -20.91 -0.32
N VAL A 129 -11.54 -20.64 0.92
CA VAL A 129 -10.29 -21.14 1.48
C VAL A 129 -10.46 -22.62 1.86
N PRO A 130 -9.53 -23.52 1.50
CA PRO A 130 -9.61 -24.91 1.90
C PRO A 130 -9.77 -25.06 3.42
N PRO A 131 -10.57 -26.02 3.90
CA PRO A 131 -10.82 -26.18 5.33
C PRO A 131 -9.56 -26.64 6.06
N ALA A 132 -9.45 -26.28 7.34
CA ALA A 132 -8.25 -26.52 8.15
C ALA A 132 -7.77 -28.00 8.17
N TYR A 133 -8.67 -28.97 8.06
CA TYR A 133 -8.33 -30.40 8.07
C TYR A 133 -7.59 -30.88 6.81
N GLU A 134 -7.53 -30.07 5.75
CA GLU A 134 -6.74 -30.38 4.53
C GLU A 134 -5.27 -29.98 4.66
N PHE A 135 -4.88 -29.34 5.76
CA PHE A 135 -3.50 -28.95 6.04
C PHE A 135 -2.86 -29.84 7.12
N PRO A 136 -1.54 -30.12 7.05
CA PRO A 136 -0.63 -29.71 5.99
C PRO A 136 -0.93 -30.41 4.66
N GLY A 137 -0.61 -29.75 3.55
CA GLY A 137 -0.81 -30.30 2.21
C GLY A 137 -0.08 -31.64 2.01
N THR A 138 -0.64 -32.50 1.14
CA THR A 138 -0.12 -33.86 0.91
C THR A 138 0.44 -34.07 -0.50
N GLY A 139 0.54 -32.99 -1.29
CA GLY A 139 1.10 -32.94 -2.64
C GLY A 139 0.16 -33.51 -3.71
N ASP A 140 0.65 -33.55 -4.95
CA ASP A 140 -0.12 -33.93 -6.14
C ASP A 140 -0.70 -35.36 -6.09
N ASN A 141 -0.03 -36.26 -5.36
CA ASN A 141 -0.51 -37.64 -5.16
C ASN A 141 -1.51 -37.78 -3.99
N GLY A 142 -1.80 -36.68 -3.29
CA GLY A 142 -2.72 -36.60 -2.15
C GLY A 142 -3.90 -35.68 -2.45
N ASN A 143 -4.08 -34.63 -1.65
CA ASN A 143 -5.13 -33.63 -1.81
C ASN A 143 -4.81 -32.52 -2.81
N GLY A 144 -3.65 -32.60 -3.49
CA GLY A 144 -3.23 -31.60 -4.48
C GLY A 144 -2.76 -30.28 -3.88
N ILE A 145 -2.73 -30.14 -2.56
CA ILE A 145 -2.15 -28.99 -1.86
C ILE A 145 -0.67 -29.26 -1.59
N SER A 146 0.18 -28.30 -1.89
CA SER A 146 1.62 -28.35 -1.64
C SER A 146 1.94 -28.67 -0.18
N PRO A 147 2.88 -29.59 0.12
CA PRO A 147 3.34 -29.85 1.49
C PRO A 147 3.97 -28.64 2.20
N GLY A 148 4.32 -27.59 1.43
CA GLY A 148 4.77 -26.31 1.99
C GLY A 148 3.66 -25.50 2.64
N MET A 149 2.39 -25.74 2.29
CA MET A 149 1.24 -25.12 2.94
C MET A 149 0.88 -25.92 4.18
N ARG A 150 1.28 -25.43 5.36
CA ARG A 150 1.18 -26.19 6.62
C ARG A 150 -0.12 -25.94 7.36
N SER A 151 -0.75 -24.80 7.12
CA SER A 151 -1.96 -24.32 7.78
C SER A 151 -2.85 -23.53 6.82
N GLN A 152 -4.07 -23.23 7.26
CA GLN A 152 -4.95 -22.31 6.53
C GLN A 152 -4.35 -20.89 6.45
N ALA A 153 -3.56 -20.47 7.45
CA ALA A 153 -2.86 -19.18 7.44
C ALA A 153 -1.78 -19.11 6.35
N ASP A 154 -1.03 -20.20 6.09
CA ASP A 154 -0.08 -20.26 4.97
C ASP A 154 -0.78 -20.09 3.61
N TRP A 155 -1.96 -20.68 3.46
CA TRP A 155 -2.76 -20.53 2.26
C TRP A 155 -3.24 -19.08 2.07
N ILE A 156 -3.79 -18.46 3.12
CA ILE A 156 -4.28 -17.08 3.09
C ILE A 156 -3.14 -16.09 2.83
N ASP A 157 -2.01 -16.25 3.52
CA ASP A 157 -0.81 -15.44 3.28
C ASP A 157 -0.34 -15.59 1.83
N GLY A 158 -0.30 -16.82 1.32
CA GLY A 158 -0.02 -17.09 -0.08
C GLY A 158 -0.97 -16.34 -1.02
N LEU A 159 -2.29 -16.36 -0.76
CA LEU A 159 -3.28 -15.69 -1.61
C LEU A 159 -3.01 -14.17 -1.65
N LYS A 160 -2.76 -13.57 -0.50
CA LYS A 160 -2.55 -12.14 -0.38
C LYS A 160 -1.15 -11.71 -0.84
N GLN A 161 -0.09 -12.21 -0.22
CA GLN A 161 1.30 -11.85 -0.54
C GLN A 161 1.86 -12.52 -1.80
N GLY A 162 1.26 -13.62 -2.26
CA GLY A 162 1.69 -14.32 -3.47
C GLY A 162 0.87 -13.97 -4.71
N CYS A 163 -0.45 -13.75 -4.58
CA CYS A 163 -1.33 -13.49 -5.72
C CYS A 163 -1.84 -12.05 -5.81
N GLN A 164 -2.08 -11.35 -4.69
CA GLN A 164 -2.54 -9.95 -4.70
C GLN A 164 -1.41 -8.92 -4.66
N LEU A 165 -0.14 -9.33 -4.55
CA LEU A 165 1.02 -8.45 -4.36
C LEU A 165 1.26 -7.41 -5.47
N CYS A 166 0.81 -7.70 -6.68
CA CYS A 166 1.06 -6.86 -7.86
C CYS A 166 -0.15 -6.02 -8.28
N HIS A 167 -1.35 -6.52 -8.05
CA HIS A 167 -2.60 -5.88 -8.41
C HIS A 167 -3.73 -6.49 -7.58
N GLN A 168 -4.85 -5.78 -7.48
CA GLN A 168 -6.04 -6.31 -6.82
C GLN A 168 -6.51 -7.63 -7.46
N LEU A 169 -6.95 -8.56 -6.62
CA LEU A 169 -7.87 -9.63 -7.01
C LEU A 169 -9.25 -9.27 -6.46
N GLY A 170 -10.31 -9.50 -7.25
CA GLY A 170 -11.68 -9.10 -6.95
C GLY A 170 -12.17 -7.86 -7.72
N ASN A 171 -11.25 -7.13 -8.36
CA ASN A 171 -11.65 -6.13 -9.36
C ASN A 171 -12.26 -6.81 -10.60
N GLN A 172 -12.92 -6.03 -11.45
CA GLN A 172 -13.65 -6.58 -12.60
C GLN A 172 -12.74 -7.41 -13.52
N ALA A 173 -11.53 -6.91 -13.80
CA ALA A 173 -10.56 -7.57 -14.66
C ALA A 173 -10.14 -8.97 -14.18
N THR A 174 -10.28 -9.28 -12.88
CA THR A 174 -9.88 -10.58 -12.30
C THR A 174 -11.07 -11.47 -11.95
N ARG A 175 -12.21 -10.91 -11.52
CA ARG A 175 -13.38 -11.71 -11.12
C ARG A 175 -14.25 -12.16 -12.30
N GLU A 176 -14.30 -11.36 -13.38
CA GLU A 176 -15.13 -11.64 -14.56
C GLU A 176 -14.29 -12.09 -15.76
N MET A 177 -13.03 -11.66 -15.86
CA MET A 177 -12.09 -11.98 -16.96
C MET A 177 -12.69 -11.80 -18.38
N ALA A 178 -12.39 -10.68 -19.04
CA ALA A 178 -12.96 -10.33 -20.36
C ALA A 178 -12.84 -11.41 -21.46
N THR A 179 -11.84 -12.30 -21.39
CA THR A 179 -11.57 -13.35 -22.38
C THR A 179 -12.22 -14.70 -22.05
N LEU A 180 -13.13 -14.79 -21.08
CA LEU A 180 -13.74 -16.08 -20.67
C LEU A 180 -14.33 -16.87 -21.85
N ASN A 181 -15.02 -16.19 -22.77
CA ASN A 181 -15.68 -16.82 -23.92
C ASN A 181 -14.71 -17.42 -24.96
N ASP A 182 -13.40 -17.14 -24.85
CA ASP A 182 -12.38 -17.69 -25.73
C ASP A 182 -11.92 -19.10 -25.30
N TYR A 183 -12.39 -19.58 -24.13
CA TYR A 183 -11.99 -20.86 -23.54
C TYR A 183 -13.18 -21.78 -23.32
N GLU A 184 -12.96 -23.09 -23.42
CA GLU A 184 -14.02 -24.09 -23.16
C GLU A 184 -14.46 -24.14 -21.69
N THR A 185 -13.57 -23.77 -20.76
CA THR A 185 -13.83 -23.79 -19.32
C THR A 185 -13.14 -22.62 -18.62
N THR A 186 -13.71 -22.16 -17.51
CA THR A 186 -13.12 -21.16 -16.61
C THR A 186 -11.76 -21.61 -16.06
N LYS A 187 -11.59 -22.91 -15.81
CA LYS A 187 -10.29 -23.51 -15.44
C LYS A 187 -9.22 -23.26 -16.53
N ALA A 188 -9.56 -23.47 -17.80
CA ALA A 188 -8.63 -23.22 -18.90
C ALA A 188 -8.29 -21.72 -19.04
N ALA A 189 -9.27 -20.83 -18.82
CA ALA A 189 -9.04 -19.39 -18.82
C ALA A 189 -8.06 -18.95 -17.71
N TRP A 190 -8.22 -19.45 -16.47
CA TRP A 190 -7.29 -19.16 -15.36
C TRP A 190 -5.89 -19.73 -15.59
N THR A 191 -5.79 -20.94 -16.16
CA THR A 191 -4.50 -21.51 -16.56
C THR A 191 -3.78 -20.61 -17.55
N HIS A 192 -4.46 -20.08 -18.57
CA HIS A 192 -3.84 -19.13 -19.50
C HIS A 192 -3.49 -17.81 -18.82
N ARG A 193 -4.43 -17.20 -18.07
CA ARG A 193 -4.24 -15.92 -17.38
C ARG A 193 -2.97 -15.88 -16.53
N THR A 194 -2.73 -16.93 -15.77
CA THR A 194 -1.57 -17.03 -14.86
C THR A 194 -0.25 -17.29 -15.57
N ARG A 195 -0.28 -17.51 -16.89
CA ARG A 195 0.89 -17.65 -17.77
C ARG A 195 1.05 -16.46 -18.73
N ALA A 196 0.06 -15.59 -18.83
CA ALA A 196 0.04 -14.49 -19.79
C ALA A 196 0.95 -13.32 -19.40
N GLY A 197 1.62 -12.74 -20.39
CA GLY A 197 2.44 -11.53 -20.28
C GLY A 197 3.75 -11.71 -19.49
N GLN A 198 4.47 -10.61 -19.28
CA GLN A 198 5.84 -10.60 -18.72
C GLN A 198 5.91 -11.11 -17.27
N ARG A 199 4.78 -11.15 -16.56
CA ARG A 199 4.68 -11.71 -15.20
C ARG A 199 4.25 -13.18 -15.18
N GLY A 200 3.96 -13.80 -16.32
CA GLY A 200 3.45 -15.17 -16.43
C GLY A 200 4.35 -16.22 -15.77
N GLY A 201 5.67 -16.13 -15.95
CA GLY A 201 6.62 -17.04 -15.31
C GLY A 201 6.61 -16.94 -13.78
N MET A 202 6.51 -15.71 -13.27
CA MET A 202 6.43 -15.45 -11.84
C MET A 202 5.10 -15.96 -11.25
N MET A 203 3.97 -15.66 -11.88
CA MET A 203 2.65 -16.12 -11.45
C MET A 203 2.55 -17.65 -11.46
N THR A 204 3.08 -18.30 -12.50
CA THR A 204 3.16 -19.79 -12.57
C THR A 204 3.99 -20.36 -11.42
N GLY A 205 5.14 -19.75 -11.10
CA GLY A 205 5.98 -20.16 -9.98
C GLY A 205 5.30 -20.03 -8.62
N TYR A 206 4.53 -18.95 -8.40
CA TYR A 206 3.75 -18.77 -7.17
C TYR A 206 2.62 -19.79 -7.04
N LEU A 207 1.87 -20.07 -8.11
CA LEU A 207 0.84 -21.11 -8.11
C LEU A 207 1.39 -22.49 -7.73
N GLY A 208 2.60 -22.83 -8.17
CA GLY A 208 3.27 -24.06 -7.78
C GLY A 208 3.45 -24.22 -6.25
N ARG A 209 3.52 -23.12 -5.49
CA ARG A 209 3.65 -23.15 -4.02
C ARG A 209 2.37 -23.60 -3.32
N PHE A 210 1.21 -23.47 -3.96
CA PHE A 210 -0.08 -23.91 -3.45
C PHE A 210 -0.40 -25.35 -3.83
N GLY A 211 0.14 -25.81 -4.97
CA GLY A 211 -0.46 -26.90 -5.74
C GLY A 211 -1.32 -26.29 -6.85
N ALA A 212 -0.74 -26.13 -8.04
CA ALA A 212 -1.25 -25.24 -9.08
C ALA A 212 -2.67 -25.60 -9.53
N ASP A 213 -2.95 -26.89 -9.80
CA ASP A 213 -4.28 -27.34 -10.23
C ASP A 213 -5.34 -27.09 -9.16
N HIS A 214 -5.01 -27.35 -7.89
CA HIS A 214 -5.93 -27.11 -6.77
C HIS A 214 -6.25 -25.62 -6.64
N ALA A 215 -5.24 -24.74 -6.70
CA ALA A 215 -5.45 -23.30 -6.63
C ALA A 215 -6.27 -22.77 -7.81
N ILE A 216 -5.97 -23.20 -9.05
CA ILE A 216 -6.73 -22.82 -10.24
C ILE A 216 -8.19 -23.26 -10.13
N GLU A 217 -8.46 -24.46 -9.58
CA GLU A 217 -9.84 -24.91 -9.36
C GLU A 217 -10.63 -24.00 -8.41
N ARG A 218 -10.00 -23.47 -7.35
CA ARG A 218 -10.64 -22.50 -6.45
C ARG A 218 -10.96 -21.18 -7.14
N TYR A 219 -10.05 -20.69 -7.99
CA TYR A 219 -10.28 -19.48 -8.78
C TYR A 219 -11.37 -19.67 -9.84
N ALA A 220 -11.41 -20.84 -10.48
CA ALA A 220 -12.44 -21.18 -11.45
C ALA A 220 -13.82 -21.27 -10.79
N ASP A 221 -13.95 -22.00 -9.69
CA ASP A 221 -15.20 -22.09 -8.92
C ASP A 221 -15.67 -20.70 -8.44
N TRP A 222 -14.75 -19.87 -7.93
CA TRP A 222 -15.06 -18.50 -7.53
C TRP A 222 -15.63 -17.66 -8.68
N THR A 223 -15.02 -17.73 -9.87
CA THR A 223 -15.51 -17.02 -11.06
C THR A 223 -16.85 -17.57 -11.52
N ASP A 224 -17.01 -18.90 -11.60
CA ASP A 224 -18.25 -19.55 -12.05
C ASP A 224 -19.44 -19.14 -11.16
N ARG A 225 -19.26 -19.12 -9.83
CA ARG A 225 -20.32 -18.71 -8.90
C ARG A 225 -20.68 -17.23 -9.04
N ILE A 226 -19.72 -16.35 -9.29
CA ILE A 226 -19.98 -14.93 -9.58
C ILE A 226 -20.79 -14.78 -10.87
N MET A 227 -20.40 -15.50 -11.93
CA MET A 227 -21.12 -15.50 -13.21
C MET A 227 -22.54 -16.07 -13.09
N ASP A 228 -22.76 -17.00 -12.16
CA ASP A 228 -24.07 -17.54 -11.78
C ASP A 228 -24.89 -16.62 -10.83
N GLY A 229 -24.32 -15.47 -10.43
CA GLY A 229 -25.01 -14.42 -9.67
C GLY A 229 -24.69 -14.36 -8.17
N GLU A 230 -23.65 -15.04 -7.68
CA GLU A 230 -23.12 -14.81 -6.33
C GLU A 230 -22.60 -13.36 -6.23
N VAL A 231 -23.09 -12.62 -5.23
CA VAL A 231 -22.66 -11.25 -4.94
C VAL A 231 -22.21 -11.16 -3.48
N PRO A 232 -21.18 -10.37 -3.16
CA PRO A 232 -20.74 -10.19 -1.78
C PRO A 232 -21.73 -9.32 -1.00
N PRO A 233 -21.64 -9.31 0.35
CA PRO A 233 -22.44 -8.41 1.16
C PRO A 233 -22.18 -6.95 0.78
N MET A 234 -23.22 -6.12 0.88
CA MET A 234 -23.08 -4.68 0.66
C MET A 234 -22.14 -4.06 1.70
N PRO A 235 -21.07 -3.36 1.29
CA PRO A 235 -20.24 -2.61 2.22
C PRO A 235 -21.03 -1.49 2.91
N PRO A 236 -20.63 -1.06 4.12
CA PRO A 236 -21.20 0.12 4.73
C PRO A 236 -20.92 1.36 3.88
N ARG A 237 -21.89 2.28 3.83
CA ARG A 237 -21.67 3.62 3.26
C ARG A 237 -20.89 4.50 4.24
N PRO A 238 -20.14 5.49 3.74
CA PRO A 238 -19.52 6.53 4.55
C PRO A 238 -20.44 7.12 5.61
N GLN A 239 -19.97 7.12 6.85
CA GLN A 239 -20.67 7.65 8.03
C GLN A 239 -19.70 8.44 8.91
N GLY A 240 -20.24 9.32 9.76
CA GLY A 240 -19.42 10.14 10.67
C GLY A 240 -18.31 10.90 9.94
N GLU A 241 -17.09 10.79 10.43
CA GLU A 241 -15.88 11.42 9.86
C GLU A 241 -15.58 10.99 8.42
N GLU A 242 -16.04 9.81 7.98
CA GLU A 242 -15.81 9.36 6.59
C GLU A 242 -16.53 10.25 5.56
N ARG A 243 -17.55 11.02 5.99
CA ARG A 243 -18.26 11.98 5.13
C ARG A 243 -17.52 13.30 4.97
N ASN A 244 -16.52 13.52 5.82
CA ASN A 244 -15.70 14.71 5.83
C ASN A 244 -14.51 14.61 4.87
N ILE A 245 -14.44 13.54 4.09
CA ILE A 245 -13.32 13.28 3.18
C ILE A 245 -13.51 14.05 1.88
N VAL A 246 -12.44 14.73 1.47
CA VAL A 246 -12.29 15.32 0.15
C VAL A 246 -11.11 14.63 -0.53
N LEU A 247 -11.36 14.10 -1.73
CA LEU A 247 -10.32 13.54 -2.60
C LEU A 247 -10.06 14.49 -3.75
N THR A 248 -8.80 14.78 -4.03
CA THR A 248 -8.37 15.43 -5.27
C THR A 248 -7.39 14.52 -6.00
N MET A 249 -7.55 14.31 -7.30
CA MET A 249 -6.80 13.29 -8.03
C MET A 249 -6.26 13.82 -9.36
N TRP A 250 -5.09 13.32 -9.74
CA TRP A 250 -4.42 13.61 -11.01
C TRP A 250 -3.95 12.30 -11.64
N GLU A 251 -4.20 12.11 -12.93
CA GLU A 251 -3.58 11.01 -13.67
C GLU A 251 -2.09 11.26 -13.90
N TRP A 252 -1.27 10.21 -13.76
CA TRP A 252 0.17 10.27 -13.97
C TRP A 252 0.77 8.93 -14.40
N GLY A 253 2.02 8.96 -14.89
CA GLY A 253 2.81 7.75 -15.10
C GLY A 253 2.53 6.96 -16.38
N GLY A 254 1.55 7.37 -17.19
CA GLY A 254 1.23 6.75 -18.48
C GLY A 254 0.43 5.45 -18.38
N THR A 255 0.03 4.92 -19.54
CA THR A 255 -0.91 3.78 -19.66
C THR A 255 -0.28 2.40 -19.43
N THR A 256 1.05 2.35 -19.34
CA THR A 256 1.84 1.17 -18.98
C THR A 256 2.68 1.42 -17.73
N GLY A 257 2.45 2.54 -17.05
CA GLY A 257 3.14 2.89 -15.82
C GLY A 257 2.88 1.88 -14.71
N TYR A 258 3.88 1.73 -13.86
CA TYR A 258 3.77 1.15 -12.53
C TYR A 258 4.52 2.11 -11.62
N ILE A 259 3.81 3.16 -11.19
CA ILE A 259 4.33 4.02 -10.13
C ILE A 259 4.25 3.18 -8.86
N HIS A 260 5.37 3.00 -8.18
CA HIS A 260 5.47 2.04 -7.09
C HIS A 260 5.01 2.64 -5.78
N ASP A 261 5.51 3.83 -5.49
CA ASP A 261 5.27 4.63 -4.30
C ASP A 261 5.49 6.10 -4.68
N GLU A 262 5.05 6.99 -3.79
CA GLU A 262 5.19 8.43 -3.85
C GLU A 262 5.83 9.02 -2.59
N VAL A 263 6.30 10.26 -2.69
CA VAL A 263 6.76 11.09 -1.55
C VAL A 263 6.24 12.52 -1.72
N ALA A 264 5.75 13.08 -0.62
CA ALA A 264 5.22 14.43 -0.56
C ALA A 264 6.18 15.39 0.12
N THR A 265 6.95 14.95 1.12
CA THR A 265 7.88 15.80 1.91
C THR A 265 8.86 14.95 2.73
N ASP A 266 9.81 15.57 3.43
CA ASP A 266 10.56 14.90 4.49
C ASP A 266 9.60 14.52 5.63
N LYS A 267 9.54 13.22 5.98
CA LYS A 267 8.68 12.72 7.05
C LYS A 267 8.95 13.40 8.40
N ARG A 268 10.18 13.85 8.65
CA ARG A 268 10.63 14.46 9.91
C ARG A 268 10.15 15.91 10.06
N ASP A 269 9.94 16.60 8.94
CA ASP A 269 9.38 17.94 8.87
C ASP A 269 8.40 18.03 7.68
N PRO A 270 7.08 17.98 7.92
CA PRO A 270 6.10 17.91 6.87
C PRO A 270 5.94 19.22 6.07
N SER A 271 6.75 20.24 6.34
CA SER A 271 6.71 21.53 5.66
C SER A 271 7.82 21.74 4.62
N VAL A 272 8.81 20.85 4.54
CA VAL A 272 9.99 20.99 3.66
C VAL A 272 9.59 21.24 2.21
N ASN A 273 8.60 20.50 1.70
CA ASN A 273 8.12 20.62 0.32
C ASN A 273 6.73 21.27 0.21
N ALA A 274 6.39 22.19 1.12
CA ALA A 274 5.11 22.88 1.14
C ALA A 274 4.78 23.51 -0.23
N ASN A 275 3.60 23.19 -0.77
CA ASN A 275 3.10 23.57 -2.10
C ASN A 275 3.93 23.09 -3.29
N GLY A 276 4.95 22.24 -3.06
CA GLY A 276 5.79 21.71 -4.13
C GLY A 276 5.17 20.51 -4.85
N PRO A 277 5.86 19.97 -5.88
CA PRO A 277 5.44 18.77 -6.58
C PRO A 277 5.45 17.54 -5.67
N ILE A 278 4.59 16.58 -6.00
CA ILE A 278 4.59 15.23 -5.42
C ILE A 278 5.33 14.32 -6.38
N TYR A 279 6.29 13.56 -5.89
CA TYR A 279 7.15 12.71 -6.71
C TYR A 279 6.79 11.24 -6.54
N GLY A 280 6.88 10.46 -7.61
CA GLY A 280 6.69 9.02 -7.59
C GLY A 280 7.70 8.31 -8.48
N VAL A 281 7.98 7.03 -8.20
CA VAL A 281 8.96 6.24 -8.97
C VAL A 281 8.27 5.21 -9.86
N GLY A 282 8.44 5.36 -11.16
CA GLY A 282 8.02 4.42 -12.19
C GLY A 282 8.92 3.20 -12.24
N PHE A 283 8.59 2.20 -11.43
CA PHE A 283 9.36 0.95 -11.31
C PHE A 283 9.54 0.26 -12.65
N ALA A 284 8.49 0.18 -13.47
CA ALA A 284 8.50 -0.63 -14.69
C ALA A 284 9.06 0.08 -15.94
N ASN A 285 9.48 1.35 -15.82
CA ASN A 285 9.96 2.15 -16.96
C ASN A 285 11.20 3.03 -16.66
N ASP A 286 11.80 2.86 -15.48
CA ASP A 286 12.89 3.68 -14.90
C ASP A 286 12.66 5.19 -14.99
N LYS A 287 11.50 5.65 -14.50
CA LYS A 287 11.19 7.07 -14.47
C LYS A 287 11.01 7.57 -13.04
N LEU A 288 11.40 8.81 -12.80
CA LEU A 288 10.83 9.64 -11.75
C LEU A 288 9.67 10.40 -12.39
N VAL A 289 8.48 10.34 -11.80
CA VAL A 289 7.30 11.10 -12.24
C VAL A 289 6.96 12.12 -11.18
N TRP A 290 6.35 13.22 -11.55
CA TRP A 290 5.82 14.17 -10.58
C TRP A 290 4.57 14.86 -11.08
N VAL A 291 3.72 15.24 -10.13
CA VAL A 291 2.56 16.10 -10.33
C VAL A 291 2.75 17.35 -9.49
N ASP A 292 2.50 18.52 -10.06
CA ASP A 292 2.39 19.77 -9.30
C ASP A 292 0.90 20.06 -9.03
N PRO A 293 0.42 19.88 -7.78
CA PRO A 293 -0.99 20.09 -7.44
C PRO A 293 -1.46 21.54 -7.61
N SER A 294 -0.54 22.52 -7.66
CA SER A 294 -0.86 23.93 -7.80
C SER A 294 -1.15 24.33 -9.25
N THR A 295 -0.53 23.64 -10.21
CA THR A 295 -0.67 23.90 -11.65
C THR A 295 -1.46 22.83 -12.38
N ASN A 296 -1.63 21.63 -11.79
CA ASN A 296 -2.21 20.44 -12.41
C ASN A 296 -1.39 19.92 -13.61
N GLU A 297 -0.07 20.13 -13.56
CA GLU A 297 0.89 19.61 -14.54
C GLU A 297 1.49 18.28 -14.07
N GLU A 298 1.77 17.37 -15.01
CA GLU A 298 2.55 16.15 -14.81
C GLU A 298 3.79 16.16 -15.68
N ARG A 299 4.91 15.62 -15.16
CA ARG A 299 6.09 15.31 -15.96
C ARG A 299 6.74 14.01 -15.53
N SER A 300 7.62 13.53 -16.40
CA SER A 300 8.49 12.39 -16.10
C SER A 300 9.93 12.62 -16.55
N ILE A 301 10.86 12.07 -15.78
CA ILE A 301 12.32 12.14 -15.96
C ILE A 301 12.83 10.71 -16.03
N LYS A 302 13.64 10.37 -17.04
CA LYS A 302 14.29 9.06 -17.10
C LYS A 302 15.43 9.03 -16.08
N VAL A 303 15.42 8.06 -15.17
CA VAL A 303 16.52 7.84 -14.23
C VAL A 303 17.63 7.05 -14.95
N PRO A 304 18.86 7.59 -15.08
CA PRO A 304 19.95 6.91 -15.76
C PRO A 304 20.49 5.72 -14.96
N VAL A 305 21.30 4.89 -15.60
CA VAL A 305 22.10 3.83 -14.97
C VAL A 305 23.58 4.08 -15.25
N ARG A 306 24.47 3.52 -14.43
CA ARG A 306 25.92 3.73 -14.52
C ARG A 306 26.57 2.83 -15.58
N ASP A 307 26.19 1.55 -15.61
CA ASP A 307 26.71 0.55 -16.56
C ASP A 307 25.76 0.35 -17.76
N GLU A 308 26.21 -0.33 -18.82
CA GLU A 308 25.38 -0.61 -20.00
C GLU A 308 24.48 -1.85 -19.78
N PRO A 309 23.13 -1.71 -19.83
CA PRO A 309 22.22 -2.85 -19.70
C PRO A 309 22.47 -3.93 -20.76
N GLY A 310 22.48 -5.20 -20.34
CA GLY A 310 22.71 -6.35 -21.22
C GLY A 310 24.17 -6.82 -21.28
N GLU A 311 25.13 -5.98 -20.88
CA GLU A 311 26.52 -6.42 -20.67
C GLU A 311 26.66 -7.19 -19.34
N GLY A 312 27.67 -8.06 -19.25
CA GLY A 312 27.94 -8.84 -18.02
C GLY A 312 26.71 -9.56 -17.46
N ASP A 313 26.43 -9.37 -16.17
CA ASP A 313 25.24 -9.86 -15.46
C ASP A 313 24.17 -8.76 -15.21
N PHE A 314 24.28 -7.59 -15.86
CA PHE A 314 23.35 -6.49 -15.70
C PHE A 314 22.13 -6.63 -16.62
N ARG A 315 20.92 -6.74 -16.04
CA ARG A 315 19.66 -7.03 -16.78
C ARG A 315 18.49 -6.23 -16.21
N SER A 316 17.45 -6.08 -17.03
CA SER A 316 16.11 -5.64 -16.61
C SER A 316 15.58 -6.50 -15.47
N TYR A 317 14.91 -5.88 -14.50
CA TYR A 317 14.18 -6.61 -13.46
C TYR A 317 12.95 -7.33 -14.03
N MET A 318 12.27 -6.69 -14.98
CA MET A 318 11.12 -7.24 -15.68
C MET A 318 11.59 -8.22 -16.76
N ALA A 319 10.92 -9.37 -16.85
CA ALA A 319 11.26 -10.40 -17.82
C ALA A 319 11.07 -9.86 -19.25
N LEU A 320 12.08 -10.03 -20.10
CA LEU A 320 12.06 -9.62 -21.50
C LEU A 320 11.53 -10.74 -22.41
N GLU A 321 10.55 -11.50 -21.90
CA GLU A 321 9.85 -12.56 -22.61
C GLU A 321 8.46 -12.77 -22.01
N ASN A 322 7.56 -13.34 -22.81
CA ASN A 322 6.22 -13.75 -22.40
C ASN A 322 6.16 -15.29 -22.44
N LEU A 323 5.66 -15.94 -21.38
CA LEU A 323 5.38 -17.39 -21.44
C LEU A 323 4.21 -17.69 -22.38
N GLU A 324 3.17 -16.88 -22.30
CA GLU A 324 2.04 -16.81 -23.22
C GLU A 324 1.76 -15.34 -23.54
N PRO A 325 1.18 -15.01 -24.69
CA PRO A 325 0.85 -13.63 -25.05
C PRO A 325 0.01 -12.93 -23.97
N SER A 326 0.24 -11.64 -23.77
CA SER A 326 -0.59 -10.81 -22.90
C SER A 326 -2.03 -10.73 -23.43
N MET A 327 -3.01 -10.87 -22.53
CA MET A 327 -4.43 -10.70 -22.86
C MET A 327 -4.78 -9.28 -23.35
N TYR A 328 -3.92 -8.30 -23.08
CA TYR A 328 -4.15 -6.89 -23.44
C TYR A 328 -3.19 -6.42 -24.54
N TRP A 329 -1.97 -6.93 -24.57
CA TRP A 329 -0.88 -6.43 -25.42
C TRP A 329 -0.35 -7.47 -26.42
N GLY A 330 -0.87 -8.69 -26.42
CA GLY A 330 -0.36 -9.78 -27.26
C GLY A 330 1.11 -10.06 -26.96
N ASP A 331 1.94 -10.12 -28.00
CA ASP A 331 3.37 -10.40 -27.89
C ASP A 331 4.22 -9.17 -27.51
N GLU A 332 3.63 -7.98 -27.41
CA GLU A 332 4.35 -6.75 -27.05
C GLU A 332 4.87 -6.82 -25.60
N LEU A 333 6.16 -6.55 -25.43
CA LEU A 333 6.82 -6.38 -24.13
C LEU A 333 6.78 -4.90 -23.77
N ILE A 334 5.91 -4.53 -22.84
CA ILE A 334 5.65 -3.13 -22.46
C ILE A 334 6.61 -2.61 -21.38
N TRP A 335 7.35 -3.51 -20.73
CA TRP A 335 8.25 -3.17 -19.62
C TRP A 335 9.68 -3.62 -19.90
N ASP A 336 10.60 -2.68 -19.70
CA ASP A 336 12.04 -2.88 -19.71
C ASP A 336 12.64 -1.87 -18.72
N ASN A 337 13.18 -2.37 -17.61
CA ASN A 337 13.53 -1.56 -16.45
C ASN A 337 14.85 -1.99 -15.80
N PRO A 338 15.99 -1.82 -16.48
CA PRO A 338 17.30 -2.10 -15.88
C PRO A 338 17.58 -1.27 -14.62
N GLY A 339 16.95 -0.10 -14.46
CA GLY A 339 17.10 0.74 -13.28
C GLY A 339 16.18 0.38 -12.11
N ASN A 340 14.93 0.03 -12.38
CA ASN A 340 13.90 -0.36 -11.40
C ASN A 340 13.82 0.53 -10.14
N PRO A 341 13.67 1.87 -10.29
CA PRO A 341 13.60 2.80 -9.16
C PRO A 341 12.44 2.44 -8.25
N HIS A 342 12.65 2.56 -6.93
CA HIS A 342 11.73 2.07 -5.92
C HIS A 342 11.83 2.88 -4.62
N ASN A 343 10.67 3.08 -3.98
CA ASN A 343 10.46 3.74 -2.69
C ASN A 343 11.15 5.10 -2.59
N PRO A 344 10.57 6.21 -3.08
CA PRO A 344 11.18 7.51 -2.93
C PRO A 344 11.03 8.02 -1.48
N MET A 345 12.03 8.75 -1.00
CA MET A 345 12.01 9.50 0.26
C MET A 345 12.62 10.88 0.04
N MET A 346 12.24 11.86 0.84
CA MET A 346 12.75 13.22 0.74
C MET A 346 13.58 13.56 1.96
N ASP A 347 14.70 14.26 1.74
CA ASP A 347 15.53 14.78 2.83
C ASP A 347 15.15 16.21 3.23
N SER A 348 15.86 16.75 4.22
CA SER A 348 15.59 18.09 4.75
C SER A 348 15.87 19.23 3.76
N GLN A 349 16.55 18.92 2.64
CA GLN A 349 16.87 19.85 1.56
C GLN A 349 15.87 19.76 0.40
N GLY A 350 14.88 18.87 0.47
CA GLY A 350 13.89 18.68 -0.58
C GLY A 350 14.34 17.77 -1.73
N ARG A 351 15.47 17.08 -1.60
CA ARG A 351 15.97 16.15 -2.63
C ARG A 351 15.25 14.81 -2.52
N VAL A 352 15.00 14.18 -3.66
CA VAL A 352 14.23 12.94 -3.77
C VAL A 352 15.18 11.75 -3.89
N TRP A 353 15.39 11.05 -2.80
CA TRP A 353 16.19 9.83 -2.69
C TRP A 353 15.36 8.62 -3.07
N MET A 354 15.98 7.63 -3.70
CA MET A 354 15.32 6.39 -4.11
C MET A 354 16.31 5.23 -4.13
N THR A 355 15.80 4.02 -4.00
CA THR A 355 16.59 2.84 -4.37
C THR A 355 16.56 2.66 -5.88
N HIS A 356 17.71 2.40 -6.50
CA HIS A 356 17.82 2.29 -7.95
C HIS A 356 19.00 1.39 -8.35
N GLN A 357 18.82 0.53 -9.34
CA GLN A 357 19.88 -0.30 -9.87
C GLN A 357 20.75 0.52 -10.83
N ILE A 358 22.05 0.57 -10.57
CA ILE A 358 23.00 1.36 -11.37
C ILE A 358 23.96 0.48 -12.17
N ARG A 359 24.18 -0.78 -11.75
CA ARG A 359 25.12 -1.73 -12.31
C ARG A 359 24.65 -3.18 -12.21
N GLY A 360 25.46 -4.11 -12.73
CA GLY A 360 25.30 -5.55 -12.50
C GLY A 360 25.46 -5.93 -11.02
N PRO A 361 24.84 -7.03 -10.57
CA PRO A 361 24.76 -7.38 -9.15
C PRO A 361 26.07 -7.81 -8.50
N SER A 362 27.16 -8.01 -9.25
CA SER A 362 28.44 -8.42 -8.70
C SER A 362 29.14 -7.25 -8.00
N ASN A 363 29.50 -7.41 -6.72
CA ASN A 363 30.09 -6.31 -5.94
C ASN A 363 31.56 -6.04 -6.28
N PRO A 364 32.03 -4.80 -6.05
CA PRO A 364 33.44 -4.45 -6.18
C PRO A 364 34.30 -5.11 -5.08
N ASP A 365 35.60 -5.27 -5.34
CA ASP A 365 36.55 -5.96 -4.46
C ASP A 365 36.56 -5.43 -3.02
N TRP A 366 36.32 -4.14 -2.84
CA TRP A 366 36.33 -3.52 -1.52
C TRP A 366 35.14 -3.91 -0.62
N CYS A 367 34.08 -4.49 -1.18
CA CYS A 367 32.94 -5.07 -0.45
C CYS A 367 33.14 -6.54 -0.05
N MET A 368 34.11 -7.20 -0.67
CA MET A 368 34.27 -8.65 -0.61
C MET A 368 35.32 -9.07 0.43
N GLN A 369 35.32 -10.37 0.72
CA GLN A 369 36.31 -10.96 1.62
C GLN A 369 37.74 -10.69 1.12
N GLY A 370 38.62 -10.25 2.03
CA GLY A 370 40.01 -9.89 1.72
C GLY A 370 40.25 -8.38 1.56
N SER A 371 39.19 -7.57 1.56
CA SER A 371 39.26 -6.10 1.62
C SER A 371 39.72 -5.58 2.99
N ASP A 372 40.26 -4.35 3.01
CA ASP A 372 40.55 -3.57 4.21
C ASP A 372 39.30 -2.88 4.79
N ASN A 373 38.15 -2.97 4.12
CA ASN A 373 36.89 -2.46 4.63
C ASN A 373 36.45 -3.26 5.86
N ARG A 374 36.31 -2.58 7.02
CA ARG A 374 35.93 -3.20 8.31
C ARG A 374 34.61 -3.97 8.25
N PHE A 375 33.65 -3.52 7.45
CA PHE A 375 32.36 -4.18 7.29
C PHE A 375 32.49 -5.46 6.46
N ALA A 376 33.29 -5.43 5.39
CA ALA A 376 33.60 -6.62 4.59
C ALA A 376 34.41 -7.67 5.37
N GLN A 377 35.29 -7.23 6.29
CA GLN A 377 36.02 -8.11 7.20
C GLN A 377 35.10 -8.81 8.21
N HIS A 378 34.01 -8.14 8.63
CA HIS A 378 33.05 -8.69 9.58
C HIS A 378 31.98 -9.56 8.91
N TYR A 379 31.38 -9.08 7.82
CA TYR A 379 30.33 -9.77 7.07
C TYR A 379 30.43 -9.42 5.57
N PRO A 380 31.23 -10.17 4.77
CA PRO A 380 31.47 -9.85 3.37
C PRO A 380 30.22 -10.06 2.50
N LEU A 381 30.00 -9.15 1.55
CA LEU A 381 28.87 -9.20 0.63
C LEU A 381 29.38 -9.28 -0.82
N ASN A 382 29.07 -10.38 -1.49
CA ASN A 382 29.53 -10.62 -2.86
C ASN A 382 28.60 -10.00 -3.92
N ARG A 383 27.37 -9.62 -3.55
CA ARG A 383 26.36 -9.14 -4.48
C ARG A 383 25.47 -8.06 -3.86
N ALA A 384 25.10 -7.07 -4.68
CA ALA A 384 24.06 -6.08 -4.43
C ALA A 384 23.41 -5.72 -5.76
N ALA A 385 22.09 -5.91 -5.90
CA ALA A 385 21.38 -5.75 -7.17
C ALA A 385 20.75 -4.36 -7.35
N ARG A 386 20.25 -3.76 -6.26
CA ARG A 386 19.75 -2.38 -6.22
C ARG A 386 20.60 -1.55 -5.27
N HIS A 387 20.83 -0.30 -5.65
CA HIS A 387 21.71 0.68 -5.00
C HIS A 387 20.92 1.95 -4.66
N ILE A 388 21.57 3.10 -4.69
CA ILE A 388 21.03 4.38 -4.22
C ILE A 388 21.12 5.40 -5.36
N ALA A 389 20.08 6.22 -5.50
CA ALA A 389 20.10 7.40 -6.35
C ALA A 389 19.35 8.54 -5.65
N PHE A 390 19.66 9.78 -6.01
CA PHE A 390 18.79 10.90 -5.66
C PHE A 390 18.65 11.87 -6.83
N TYR A 391 17.51 12.55 -6.88
CA TYR A 391 17.22 13.66 -7.76
C TYR A 391 17.18 14.95 -6.95
N ASP A 392 17.87 15.99 -7.42
CA ASP A 392 17.83 17.32 -6.83
C ASP A 392 16.93 18.23 -7.68
N PRO A 393 15.74 18.63 -7.18
CA PRO A 393 14.84 19.51 -7.91
C PRO A 393 15.40 20.89 -8.25
N ASP A 394 16.37 21.40 -7.49
CA ASP A 394 16.93 22.74 -7.72
C ASP A 394 17.92 22.76 -8.89
N THR A 395 18.67 21.66 -9.08
CA THR A 395 19.67 21.53 -10.15
C THR A 395 19.18 20.68 -11.33
N GLU A 396 18.10 19.93 -11.14
CA GLU A 396 17.58 18.91 -12.05
C GLU A 396 18.57 17.76 -12.32
N GLU A 397 19.56 17.56 -11.45
CA GLU A 397 20.58 16.52 -11.58
C GLU A 397 20.18 15.22 -10.86
N ILE A 398 20.65 14.08 -11.38
CA ILE A 398 20.51 12.75 -10.75
C ILE A 398 21.89 12.21 -10.42
N GLU A 399 22.11 11.90 -9.14
CA GLU A 399 23.33 11.27 -8.64
C GLU A 399 23.10 9.76 -8.42
N LEU A 400 24.10 8.95 -8.74
CA LEU A 400 24.06 7.49 -8.62
C LEU A 400 25.14 7.03 -7.66
N ILE A 401 24.77 6.39 -6.55
CA ILE A 401 25.67 6.00 -5.45
C ILE A 401 25.71 4.49 -5.32
N ASP A 402 26.91 3.91 -5.38
CA ASP A 402 27.11 2.47 -5.26
C ASP A 402 27.04 2.01 -3.79
N SER A 403 26.50 0.81 -3.57
CA SER A 403 26.38 0.19 -2.27
C SER A 403 26.90 -1.25 -2.27
N CYS A 404 27.56 -1.66 -1.19
CA CYS A 404 27.95 -3.06 -0.97
C CYS A 404 26.77 -3.96 -0.63
N PHE A 405 25.68 -3.38 -0.12
CA PHE A 405 24.48 -4.10 0.26
C PHE A 405 23.35 -3.81 -0.73
N ASN A 406 22.48 -4.80 -0.90
CA ASN A 406 21.27 -4.60 -1.69
C ASN A 406 20.28 -3.70 -0.94
N THR A 407 19.67 -2.74 -1.64
CA THR A 407 18.68 -1.82 -1.07
C THR A 407 17.24 -2.23 -1.42
N HIS A 408 16.25 -1.80 -0.60
CA HIS A 408 14.83 -1.97 -0.91
C HIS A 408 13.97 -0.77 -0.47
N HIS A 409 13.54 -0.69 0.79
CA HIS A 409 12.96 0.55 1.34
C HIS A 409 14.07 1.39 1.97
N LEU A 410 13.89 2.70 1.98
CA LEU A 410 14.75 3.64 2.68
C LEU A 410 13.95 4.54 3.62
N GLN A 411 14.59 5.03 4.67
CA GLN A 411 14.05 6.04 5.58
C GLN A 411 15.19 6.85 6.19
N PHE A 412 14.97 8.15 6.36
CA PHE A 412 15.91 9.03 7.05
C PHE A 412 15.85 8.86 8.56
N GLY A 413 17.01 8.81 9.19
CA GLY A 413 17.16 8.82 10.63
C GLY A 413 16.76 10.15 11.27
N PHE A 414 16.45 10.09 12.57
CA PHE A 414 16.11 11.26 13.40
C PHE A 414 17.34 11.85 14.10
N GLU A 415 18.53 11.29 13.89
CA GLU A 415 19.78 11.80 14.44
C GLU A 415 20.21 13.13 13.81
N ASP A 416 21.07 13.88 14.50
CA ASP A 416 21.60 15.18 14.01
C ASP A 416 22.38 15.02 12.69
N SER A 417 23.06 13.89 12.48
CA SER A 417 23.71 13.56 11.21
C SER A 417 22.70 12.91 10.26
N GLU A 418 22.53 13.42 9.04
CA GLU A 418 21.63 12.81 8.06
C GLU A 418 22.11 11.40 7.65
N ARG A 419 21.61 10.38 8.34
CA ARG A 419 21.80 8.98 7.98
C ARG A 419 20.56 8.46 7.26
N LEU A 420 20.79 7.80 6.13
CA LEU A 420 19.76 7.14 5.35
C LEU A 420 19.86 5.63 5.53
N TYR A 421 18.87 5.03 6.18
CA TYR A 421 18.82 3.59 6.44
C TYR A 421 18.11 2.86 5.31
N PHE A 422 18.56 1.65 5.00
CA PHE A 422 18.00 0.81 3.94
C PHE A 422 17.67 -0.58 4.47
N SER A 423 16.43 -1.03 4.22
CA SER A 423 16.16 -2.46 4.29
C SER A 423 16.85 -3.17 3.14
N SER A 424 17.11 -4.45 3.34
CA SER A 424 17.58 -5.35 2.30
C SER A 424 16.65 -6.55 2.27
N VAL A 425 16.23 -7.00 1.08
CA VAL A 425 15.66 -8.35 0.91
C VAL A 425 16.74 -9.45 1.07
N GLY A 426 17.74 -9.17 1.89
CA GLY A 426 18.88 -9.99 2.26
C GLY A 426 19.12 -9.94 3.78
N PRO A 427 20.28 -10.42 4.25
CA PRO A 427 20.52 -10.66 5.68
C PRO A 427 20.97 -9.43 6.49
N VAL A 428 21.12 -8.27 5.85
CA VAL A 428 21.70 -7.07 6.47
C VAL A 428 20.73 -5.90 6.43
N VAL A 429 20.94 -4.95 7.33
CA VAL A 429 20.49 -3.56 7.20
C VAL A 429 21.72 -2.72 6.87
N GLY A 430 21.60 -1.87 5.86
CA GLY A 430 22.67 -0.96 5.43
C GLY A 430 22.28 0.50 5.63
N TRP A 431 23.26 1.39 5.60
CA TRP A 431 23.02 2.84 5.65
C TRP A 431 24.05 3.61 4.83
N LEU A 432 23.68 4.84 4.49
CA LEU A 432 24.55 5.88 3.95
C LEU A 432 24.56 7.07 4.92
N ASP A 433 25.73 7.50 5.34
CA ASP A 433 25.94 8.76 6.05
C ASP A 433 26.02 9.90 5.00
N VAL A 434 24.90 10.58 4.75
CA VAL A 434 24.72 11.53 3.63
C VAL A 434 25.73 12.67 3.71
N GLU A 435 25.94 13.26 4.88
CA GLU A 435 26.91 14.34 5.07
C GLU A 435 28.35 13.93 4.73
N VAL A 436 28.73 12.68 5.04
CA VAL A 436 30.07 12.16 4.72
C VAL A 436 30.20 12.03 3.21
N TYR A 437 29.16 11.52 2.54
CA TYR A 437 29.14 11.41 1.09
C TYR A 437 29.22 12.79 0.42
N GLU A 438 28.42 13.75 0.85
CA GLU A 438 28.45 15.12 0.29
C GLU A 438 29.79 15.82 0.48
N ALA A 439 30.42 15.64 1.65
CA ALA A 439 31.70 16.28 1.95
C ALA A 439 32.86 15.69 1.14
N THR A 440 32.77 14.42 0.71
CA THR A 440 33.92 13.67 0.19
C THR A 440 33.75 13.13 -1.23
N GLY A 441 32.51 12.87 -1.66
CA GLY A 441 32.17 12.10 -2.86
C GLY A 441 32.56 10.62 -2.77
N ASP A 442 32.97 10.12 -1.59
CA ASP A 442 33.47 8.75 -1.42
C ASP A 442 32.36 7.82 -0.94
N GLU A 443 31.78 7.09 -1.90
CA GLU A 443 30.73 6.10 -1.65
C GLU A 443 31.20 4.96 -0.73
N GLN A 444 32.49 4.57 -0.75
CA GLN A 444 33.02 3.53 0.13
C GLN A 444 33.13 4.01 1.59
N ALA A 445 33.56 5.26 1.79
CA ALA A 445 33.75 5.82 3.13
C ALA A 445 32.43 6.19 3.83
N ALA A 446 31.39 6.52 3.06
CA ALA A 446 30.12 7.02 3.57
C ALA A 446 29.09 5.94 3.92
N GLN A 447 29.42 4.65 3.81
CA GLN A 447 28.43 3.58 4.01
C GLN A 447 28.86 2.52 5.02
N GLY A 448 27.85 1.84 5.59
CA GLY A 448 28.03 0.70 6.48
C GLY A 448 26.87 -0.28 6.42
N TRP A 449 27.08 -1.47 6.98
CA TRP A 449 26.03 -2.48 7.09
C TRP A 449 26.23 -3.40 8.29
N CYS A 450 25.13 -3.94 8.82
CA CYS A 450 25.15 -4.92 9.89
C CYS A 450 24.30 -6.15 9.57
N PRO A 451 24.81 -7.37 9.82
CA PRO A 451 23.99 -8.56 9.82
C PRO A 451 23.04 -8.55 11.03
N MET A 452 21.90 -9.22 10.89
CA MET A 452 20.87 -9.24 11.93
C MET A 452 21.06 -10.42 12.87
N ILE A 453 21.85 -10.23 13.92
CA ILE A 453 22.29 -11.28 14.85
C ILE A 453 21.73 -11.00 16.25
N VAL A 454 21.10 -12.01 16.83
CA VAL A 454 20.53 -11.99 18.18
C VAL A 454 21.53 -12.55 19.18
N ASP A 455 21.71 -11.85 20.30
CA ASP A 455 22.45 -12.34 21.46
C ASP A 455 21.67 -13.48 22.15
N THR A 456 21.70 -14.67 21.56
CA THR A 456 20.98 -15.84 22.09
C THR A 456 21.71 -16.51 23.25
N ASN A 457 23.01 -16.24 23.42
CA ASN A 457 23.76 -16.77 24.56
C ASN A 457 23.59 -15.89 25.83
N GLY A 458 23.15 -14.63 25.67
CA GLY A 458 22.82 -13.68 26.72
C GLY A 458 24.04 -13.03 27.38
N ASP A 459 25.18 -12.95 26.70
CA ASP A 459 26.41 -12.34 27.24
C ASP A 459 26.49 -10.80 27.05
N GLY A 460 25.48 -10.23 26.38
CA GLY A 460 25.28 -8.78 26.18
C GLY A 460 25.99 -8.22 24.95
N ARG A 461 26.52 -9.04 24.06
CA ARG A 461 27.24 -8.62 22.85
C ARG A 461 27.21 -9.72 21.78
N ILE A 462 27.47 -9.35 20.53
CA ILE A 462 27.62 -10.34 19.47
C ILE A 462 29.05 -10.89 19.41
N THR A 463 29.17 -12.20 19.51
CA THR A 463 30.42 -12.98 19.53
C THR A 463 30.45 -14.01 18.39
N ASP A 464 30.76 -15.28 18.65
CA ASP A 464 30.62 -16.31 17.64
C ASP A 464 29.13 -16.67 17.48
N TRP A 465 28.62 -16.68 16.24
CA TRP A 465 27.23 -17.05 15.96
C TRP A 465 27.10 -18.32 15.14
N VAL A 466 25.94 -18.95 15.25
CA VAL A 466 25.47 -19.94 14.27
C VAL A 466 24.73 -19.21 13.14
N SER A 467 24.94 -19.68 11.91
CA SER A 467 24.24 -19.12 10.75
C SER A 467 22.75 -19.33 10.85
N ARG A 468 21.98 -18.58 10.06
CA ARG A 468 20.52 -18.66 10.00
C ARG A 468 19.95 -20.08 9.92
N ASN A 469 20.52 -20.94 9.08
CA ASN A 469 20.05 -22.32 8.91
C ASN A 469 20.67 -23.32 9.91
N GLY A 470 21.63 -22.88 10.73
CA GLY A 470 22.22 -23.69 11.77
C GLY A 470 21.25 -23.97 12.92
N GLU A 471 21.45 -25.08 13.62
CA GLU A 471 20.74 -25.34 14.87
C GLU A 471 21.17 -24.34 15.95
N LEU A 472 20.26 -24.02 16.88
CA LEU A 472 20.56 -23.16 18.02
C LEU A 472 21.66 -23.81 18.89
N ASP A 473 22.73 -23.07 19.15
CA ASP A 473 23.80 -23.44 20.07
C ASP A 473 23.75 -22.49 21.27
N PRO A 474 23.46 -22.97 22.50
CA PRO A 474 23.34 -22.12 23.69
C PRO A 474 24.61 -21.35 24.06
N SER A 475 25.77 -21.69 23.49
CA SER A 475 27.04 -20.99 23.70
C SER A 475 27.35 -19.92 22.66
N LYS A 476 26.46 -19.74 21.67
CA LYS A 476 26.64 -18.86 20.52
C LYS A 476 25.43 -17.99 20.26
N ASP A 477 25.68 -16.94 19.51
CA ASP A 477 24.63 -16.05 19.01
C ASP A 477 23.95 -16.64 17.79
N LYS A 478 22.84 -16.05 17.35
CA LYS A 478 22.05 -16.58 16.25
C LYS A 478 21.79 -15.50 15.22
N GLU A 479 22.29 -15.73 14.01
CA GLU A 479 21.82 -14.99 12.84
C GLU A 479 20.36 -15.37 12.58
N MET A 480 19.51 -14.36 12.44
CA MET A 480 18.09 -14.51 12.20
C MET A 480 17.70 -13.71 10.94
N GLY A 481 16.44 -13.82 10.49
CA GLY A 481 15.95 -13.03 9.34
C GLY A 481 16.05 -13.73 8.00
N ILE A 482 15.09 -13.47 7.12
CA ILE A 482 15.02 -14.11 5.79
C ILE A 482 15.09 -13.13 4.61
N GLY A 483 15.29 -11.85 4.92
CA GLY A 483 15.08 -10.71 4.05
C GLY A 483 14.13 -9.72 4.74
N TRP A 484 14.50 -8.45 4.75
CA TRP A 484 13.80 -7.34 5.39
C TRP A 484 13.09 -6.50 4.34
N TYR A 485 11.82 -6.20 4.61
CA TYR A 485 10.97 -5.49 3.69
C TYR A 485 10.82 -4.02 4.08
N GLY A 486 9.98 -3.71 5.06
CA GLY A 486 9.83 -2.36 5.61
C GLY A 486 10.99 -2.00 6.55
N ILE A 487 11.26 -0.70 6.68
CA ILE A 487 12.26 -0.15 7.60
C ILE A 487 11.75 1.17 8.18
N VAL A 488 12.06 1.43 9.45
CA VAL A 488 11.79 2.70 10.10
C VAL A 488 12.81 2.97 11.22
N PRO A 489 13.55 4.10 11.19
CA PRO A 489 14.42 4.52 12.28
C PRO A 489 13.62 4.85 13.54
N ASP A 490 14.21 4.64 14.70
CA ASP A 490 13.57 4.93 15.99
C ASP A 490 13.75 6.42 16.35
N PRO A 491 12.67 7.21 16.56
CA PRO A 491 12.78 8.61 16.93
C PRO A 491 13.16 8.82 18.40
N THR A 492 13.13 7.75 19.22
CA THR A 492 13.39 7.82 20.67
C THR A 492 14.80 7.36 21.05
N GLU A 493 15.48 6.66 20.15
CA GLU A 493 16.82 6.10 20.38
C GLU A 493 17.72 6.32 19.16
N ALA A 494 18.87 6.98 19.36
CA ALA A 494 19.84 7.19 18.28
C ALA A 494 20.47 5.87 17.83
N ASN A 495 20.76 5.75 16.53
CA ASN A 495 21.38 4.57 15.91
C ASN A 495 20.54 3.28 16.00
N VAL A 496 19.24 3.40 16.20
CA VAL A 496 18.31 2.28 16.27
C VAL A 496 17.36 2.31 15.07
N VAL A 497 17.16 1.14 14.48
CA VAL A 497 16.27 0.99 13.33
C VAL A 497 15.46 -0.30 13.42
N TRP A 498 14.19 -0.20 13.08
CA TRP A 498 13.26 -1.32 13.04
C TRP A 498 13.06 -1.81 11.60
N ALA A 499 12.88 -3.11 11.44
CA ALA A 499 12.60 -3.72 10.14
C ALA A 499 11.52 -4.81 10.27
N ALA A 500 10.74 -5.01 9.21
CA ALA A 500 9.69 -6.03 9.15
C ALA A 500 9.94 -7.07 8.08
N ALA A 501 9.51 -8.31 8.33
CA ALA A 501 9.57 -9.41 7.38
C ALA A 501 8.31 -10.28 7.48
N GLY A 502 7.73 -10.59 6.31
CA GLY A 502 6.52 -11.40 6.20
C GLY A 502 6.73 -12.88 6.50
N GLY A 503 5.64 -13.65 6.38
CA GLY A 503 5.60 -15.08 6.64
C GLY A 503 4.57 -15.43 7.72
N VAL A 504 4.41 -16.72 8.00
CA VAL A 504 3.49 -17.22 9.03
C VAL A 504 4.32 -17.76 10.21
N PRO A 505 4.52 -16.99 11.29
CA PRO A 505 3.93 -15.68 11.57
C PRO A 505 4.70 -14.45 11.04
N GLY A 506 5.92 -14.61 10.54
CA GLY A 506 6.77 -13.46 10.19
C GLY A 506 7.30 -12.76 11.44
N GLN A 507 7.91 -11.59 11.31
CA GLN A 507 8.57 -10.90 12.44
C GLN A 507 8.85 -9.41 12.18
N ILE A 508 9.01 -8.66 13.27
CA ILE A 508 9.73 -7.38 13.30
C ILE A 508 11.05 -7.57 14.05
N ALA A 509 12.05 -6.75 13.72
CA ALA A 509 13.34 -6.74 14.40
C ALA A 509 13.80 -5.32 14.68
N ARG A 510 14.42 -5.13 15.86
CA ARG A 510 15.11 -3.90 16.26
C ARG A 510 16.60 -4.12 16.13
N LEU A 511 17.27 -3.35 15.29
CA LEU A 511 18.72 -3.33 15.19
C LEU A 511 19.25 -2.08 15.90
N ASP A 512 20.10 -2.30 16.88
CA ASP A 512 20.89 -1.25 17.53
C ASP A 512 22.31 -1.34 16.99
N LEU A 513 22.79 -0.27 16.35
CA LEU A 513 24.15 -0.25 15.77
C LEU A 513 25.24 -0.15 16.84
N GLY A 514 24.92 0.42 18.01
CA GLY A 514 25.89 0.83 19.03
C GLY A 514 26.93 1.84 18.49
N GLU A 515 28.04 1.95 19.22
CA GLU A 515 29.05 3.00 18.99
C GLU A 515 30.18 2.63 17.99
N ASP A 516 30.38 1.34 17.69
CA ASP A 516 31.43 0.86 16.75
C ASP A 516 30.91 -0.24 15.83
N PRO A 517 29.92 0.07 14.96
CA PRO A 517 29.42 -0.86 13.99
C PRO A 517 30.55 -1.30 13.02
N PRO A 518 30.56 -2.57 12.58
CA PRO A 518 29.51 -3.56 12.81
C PRO A 518 29.69 -4.39 14.09
N ARG A 519 30.78 -4.18 14.85
CA ARG A 519 31.14 -5.04 16.01
C ARG A 519 30.19 -4.88 17.19
N THR A 520 29.50 -3.75 17.29
CA THR A 520 28.52 -3.46 18.33
C THR A 520 27.07 -3.68 17.90
N CYS A 521 26.84 -4.08 16.65
CA CYS A 521 25.48 -4.31 16.16
C CYS A 521 24.83 -5.49 16.88
N ILE A 522 23.66 -5.26 17.47
CA ILE A 522 22.86 -6.28 18.16
C ILE A 522 21.40 -6.18 17.72
N THR A 523 20.75 -7.34 17.54
CA THR A 523 19.38 -7.39 17.06
C THR A 523 18.45 -8.06 18.06
N GLU A 524 17.26 -7.50 18.21
CA GLU A 524 16.14 -8.11 18.92
C GLU A 524 15.05 -8.51 17.92
N TYR A 525 14.30 -9.59 18.19
CA TYR A 525 13.28 -10.11 17.28
C TYR A 525 11.97 -10.38 17.98
N TYR A 526 10.88 -9.94 17.37
CA TYR A 526 9.53 -10.10 17.89
C TYR A 526 8.61 -10.60 16.80
N GLN A 527 7.84 -11.64 17.10
CA GLN A 527 6.84 -12.18 16.19
C GLN A 527 5.44 -11.81 16.71
N PRO A 528 4.50 -11.44 15.82
CA PRO A 528 3.12 -11.32 16.24
C PRO A 528 2.65 -12.65 16.85
N PRO A 529 1.76 -12.64 17.85
CA PRO A 529 1.30 -13.87 18.47
C PRO A 529 0.67 -14.79 17.42
N PHE A 530 1.10 -16.04 17.38
CA PHE A 530 0.59 -17.04 16.44
C PHE A 530 0.72 -18.43 17.06
N GLU A 531 -0.40 -19.13 17.19
CA GLU A 531 -0.49 -20.37 18.00
C GLU A 531 0.11 -20.20 19.42
N ASN A 532 0.08 -18.97 19.94
CA ASN A 532 0.66 -18.62 21.23
C ASN A 532 -0.40 -18.69 22.32
N ALA A 533 -0.21 -19.60 23.29
CA ALA A 533 -1.17 -19.83 24.36
C ALA A 533 -1.36 -18.61 25.29
N ASP A 534 -0.41 -17.68 25.30
CA ASP A 534 -0.44 -16.48 26.13
C ASP A 534 -1.14 -15.29 25.44
N ALA A 535 -1.67 -15.47 24.22
CA ALA A 535 -2.36 -14.43 23.47
C ALA A 535 -3.80 -14.83 23.06
N PRO A 536 -4.78 -13.91 23.12
CA PRO A 536 -6.17 -14.21 22.78
C PRO A 536 -6.46 -14.16 21.27
N ILE A 537 -5.60 -13.51 20.49
CA ILE A 537 -5.75 -13.28 19.05
C ILE A 537 -4.42 -13.65 18.40
N GLN A 538 -4.50 -14.17 17.17
CA GLN A 538 -3.33 -14.46 16.36
C GLN A 538 -3.26 -13.56 15.11
N GLY A 539 -2.03 -13.24 14.70
CA GLY A 539 -1.77 -12.48 13.49
C GLY A 539 -0.47 -12.90 12.85
N TYR A 540 -0.31 -12.58 11.56
CA TYR A 540 0.86 -13.03 10.79
C TYR A 540 1.16 -12.11 9.61
N SER A 541 2.39 -12.21 9.14
CA SER A 541 2.96 -11.49 8.00
C SER A 541 3.06 -9.97 8.18
N PRO A 542 3.82 -9.49 9.18
CA PRO A 542 4.30 -8.11 9.22
C PRO A 542 4.96 -7.75 7.89
N ARG A 543 4.56 -6.63 7.29
CA ARG A 543 5.10 -6.18 6.01
C ARG A 543 5.47 -4.72 6.04
N GLY A 544 4.45 -3.85 6.12
CA GLY A 544 4.65 -2.44 6.42
C GLY A 544 5.11 -2.26 7.87
N ILE A 545 5.90 -1.23 8.11
CA ILE A 545 6.30 -0.83 9.46
C ILE A 545 6.49 0.67 9.50
N ASP A 546 6.01 1.28 10.57
CA ASP A 546 6.27 2.68 10.91
C ASP A 546 6.17 2.83 12.45
N ILE A 547 6.49 4.00 12.99
CA ILE A 547 6.63 4.19 14.43
C ILE A 547 6.04 5.54 14.86
N THR A 548 5.47 5.59 16.05
CA THR A 548 5.04 6.84 16.68
C THR A 548 6.24 7.62 17.22
N THR A 549 6.06 8.93 17.44
CA THR A 549 7.12 9.78 18.03
C THR A 549 7.54 9.37 19.44
N ASP A 550 6.76 8.53 20.12
CA ASP A 550 7.01 7.98 21.45
C ASP A 550 7.44 6.50 21.43
N GLY A 551 7.77 5.95 20.26
CA GLY A 551 8.45 4.65 20.15
C GLY A 551 7.54 3.42 20.08
N ILE A 552 6.25 3.59 19.81
CA ILE A 552 5.32 2.48 19.55
C ILE A 552 5.38 2.10 18.08
N VAL A 553 5.82 0.88 17.80
CA VAL A 553 5.91 0.35 16.45
C VAL A 553 4.53 -0.06 15.97
N TRP A 554 4.17 0.32 14.75
CA TRP A 554 2.95 -0.12 14.07
C TRP A 554 3.31 -0.89 12.80
N THR A 555 2.67 -2.03 12.59
CA THR A 555 2.88 -2.89 11.42
C THR A 555 1.55 -3.41 10.87
N ALA A 556 1.37 -3.25 9.56
CA ALA A 556 0.31 -3.90 8.82
C ALA A 556 0.63 -5.39 8.63
N LEU A 557 -0.25 -6.24 9.16
CA LEU A 557 -0.21 -7.69 9.03
C LEU A 557 -0.88 -8.10 7.72
N SER A 558 -0.09 -8.07 6.65
CA SER A 558 -0.53 -8.26 5.26
C SER A 558 -1.23 -9.60 4.99
N GLY A 559 -0.91 -10.64 5.77
CA GLY A 559 -1.56 -11.95 5.68
C GLY A 559 -2.87 -12.00 6.46
N SER A 560 -2.86 -11.64 7.75
CA SER A 560 -4.04 -11.81 8.61
C SER A 560 -5.08 -10.68 8.49
N GLY A 561 -4.77 -9.54 7.87
CA GLY A 561 -5.72 -8.42 7.73
C GLY A 561 -5.91 -7.64 9.04
N HIS A 562 -4.82 -7.38 9.75
CA HIS A 562 -4.81 -6.54 10.95
C HIS A 562 -3.83 -5.38 10.78
N LEU A 563 -4.09 -4.30 11.50
CA LEU A 563 -3.07 -3.34 11.91
C LEU A 563 -2.66 -3.67 13.35
N ALA A 564 -1.36 -3.80 13.60
CA ALA A 564 -0.85 -4.22 14.90
C ALA A 564 0.12 -3.20 15.48
N SER A 565 0.02 -2.92 16.78
CA SER A 565 1.02 -2.16 17.52
C SER A 565 1.93 -3.10 18.32
N PHE A 566 3.19 -2.69 18.51
CA PHE A 566 4.16 -3.35 19.36
C PHE A 566 4.82 -2.33 20.31
N ASP A 567 4.63 -2.54 21.60
CA ASP A 567 5.21 -1.75 22.68
C ASP A 567 6.34 -2.55 23.35
N ARG A 568 7.58 -2.22 22.99
CA ARG A 568 8.79 -2.87 23.51
C ARG A 568 8.91 -2.74 25.03
N SER A 569 8.35 -1.71 25.66
CA SER A 569 8.46 -1.49 27.10
C SER A 569 7.75 -2.56 27.94
N LYS A 570 6.87 -3.35 27.33
CA LYS A 570 6.15 -4.47 27.95
C LYS A 570 6.91 -5.80 27.88
N CYS A 571 8.12 -5.82 27.31
CA CYS A 571 8.93 -7.02 27.16
C CYS A 571 9.90 -7.21 28.34
N ASP A 572 9.71 -8.29 29.10
CA ASP A 572 10.63 -8.67 30.18
C ASP A 572 11.96 -9.26 29.67
N ILE A 573 11.92 -9.87 28.47
CA ILE A 573 13.06 -10.53 27.84
C ILE A 573 13.29 -9.86 26.49
N LEU A 574 14.52 -9.42 26.26
CA LEU A 574 14.94 -8.75 25.03
C LEU A 574 15.99 -9.56 24.26
N ASN A 575 16.81 -10.32 25.01
CA ASN A 575 17.90 -11.17 24.51
C ASN A 575 17.98 -12.46 25.33
N GLY A 576 18.85 -13.38 24.90
CA GLY A 576 19.09 -14.67 25.54
C GLY A 576 18.36 -15.84 24.87
N PRO A 577 18.45 -17.05 25.44
CA PRO A 577 18.11 -18.30 24.75
C PRO A 577 16.61 -18.47 24.45
N THR A 578 15.75 -17.68 25.10
CA THR A 578 14.30 -17.67 24.90
C THR A 578 13.83 -16.51 24.05
N ALA A 579 14.69 -15.56 23.67
CA ALA A 579 14.36 -14.38 22.88
C ALA A 579 14.22 -14.71 21.38
N THR A 580 13.37 -15.69 21.04
CA THR A 580 13.28 -16.28 19.71
C THR A 580 12.04 -15.84 18.92
N GLY A 581 11.43 -14.70 19.30
CA GLY A 581 10.27 -14.13 18.62
C GLY A 581 8.96 -14.09 19.43
N GLN A 582 8.46 -15.24 19.88
CA GLN A 582 7.14 -15.36 20.54
C GLN A 582 7.12 -15.00 22.05
N HIS A 583 8.27 -14.62 22.61
CA HIS A 583 8.46 -14.44 24.05
C HIS A 583 7.80 -13.19 24.65
N CYS A 584 7.44 -12.20 23.82
CA CYS A 584 6.83 -10.95 24.26
C CYS A 584 5.41 -10.77 23.71
N ALA A 585 4.50 -11.71 24.00
CA ALA A 585 3.10 -11.57 23.61
C ALA A 585 2.44 -10.31 24.20
N ALA A 586 2.84 -9.89 25.40
CA ALA A 586 2.32 -8.71 26.08
C ALA A 586 2.61 -7.37 25.37
N GLY A 587 3.63 -7.32 24.51
CA GLY A 587 3.95 -6.13 23.71
C GLY A 587 2.98 -5.89 22.55
N TRP A 588 2.24 -6.91 22.12
CA TRP A 588 1.40 -6.85 20.92
C TRP A 588 -0.04 -6.45 21.20
N SER A 589 -0.62 -5.64 20.31
CA SER A 589 -2.07 -5.41 20.20
C SER A 589 -2.46 -5.44 18.73
N LEU A 590 -3.53 -6.18 18.41
CA LEU A 590 -3.94 -6.48 17.03
C LEU A 590 -5.37 -5.98 16.80
N HIS A 591 -5.57 -5.24 15.72
CA HIS A 591 -6.86 -4.64 15.35
C HIS A 591 -7.23 -5.11 13.94
N ALA A 592 -8.23 -5.99 13.82
CA ALA A 592 -8.72 -6.46 12.53
C ALA A 592 -9.31 -5.29 11.73
N THR A 593 -9.01 -5.20 10.44
CA THR A 593 -9.55 -4.15 9.58
C THR A 593 -11.01 -4.43 9.21
N PRO A 594 -11.83 -3.40 8.89
CA PRO A 594 -13.29 -3.50 8.82
C PRO A 594 -13.86 -4.24 7.58
N GLY A 595 -13.00 -4.92 6.80
CA GLY A 595 -13.39 -5.70 5.63
C GLY A 595 -14.06 -7.05 5.98
N PRO A 596 -14.72 -7.71 5.00
CA PRO A 596 -15.32 -9.02 5.21
C PRO A 596 -14.24 -10.10 5.43
N GLN A 597 -14.61 -11.21 6.08
CA GLN A 597 -13.74 -12.38 6.18
C GLN A 597 -13.81 -13.25 4.91
N MET A 598 -12.70 -13.88 4.54
CA MET A 598 -12.65 -14.88 3.47
C MET A 598 -13.55 -16.08 3.79
N LYS A 599 -14.26 -16.59 2.78
CA LYS A 599 -15.18 -17.73 2.92
C LYS A 599 -14.44 -18.97 3.41
N GLY A 600 -14.93 -19.57 4.50
CA GLY A 600 -14.34 -20.77 5.11
C GLY A 600 -13.29 -20.49 6.20
N VAL A 601 -13.03 -19.22 6.54
CA VAL A 601 -12.10 -18.80 7.59
C VAL A 601 -12.88 -18.32 8.82
N VAL A 602 -12.49 -18.78 10.01
CA VAL A 602 -13.12 -18.42 11.28
C VAL A 602 -12.21 -17.61 12.21
N ASP A 603 -10.91 -17.62 11.95
CA ASP A 603 -9.94 -16.84 12.71
C ASP A 603 -10.23 -15.34 12.56
N ASN A 604 -9.85 -14.57 13.58
CA ASN A 604 -9.96 -13.12 13.53
C ASN A 604 -9.06 -12.54 12.43
N GLY A 605 -9.52 -11.47 11.79
CA GLY A 605 -8.88 -10.87 10.63
C GLY A 605 -9.90 -10.47 9.57
N SER A 606 -9.40 -10.20 8.36
CA SER A 606 -10.22 -9.79 7.23
C SER A 606 -9.63 -10.28 5.90
N ALA A 607 -10.38 -10.13 4.82
CA ALA A 607 -9.92 -10.35 3.45
C ALA A 607 -9.00 -9.23 2.93
N ASP A 608 -8.82 -8.15 3.70
CA ASP A 608 -7.96 -7.05 3.29
C ASP A 608 -6.51 -7.50 3.19
N PHE A 609 -5.85 -7.01 2.15
CA PHE A 609 -4.42 -7.07 2.00
C PHE A 609 -3.88 -5.66 2.17
N HIS A 610 -2.88 -5.56 3.05
CA HIS A 610 -2.19 -4.32 3.35
C HIS A 610 -0.76 -4.43 2.85
N TYR A 611 -0.43 -3.65 1.82
CA TYR A 611 0.93 -3.63 1.30
C TYR A 611 1.90 -2.98 2.28
N TYR A 612 1.47 -1.87 2.91
CA TYR A 612 2.26 -1.12 3.88
C TYR A 612 1.36 -0.42 4.95
N ASN A 613 1.98 0.32 5.85
CA ASN A 613 1.33 1.27 6.76
C ASN A 613 2.26 2.45 7.06
N TRP A 614 1.68 3.58 7.45
CA TRP A 614 2.39 4.80 7.80
C TRP A 614 1.79 5.39 9.09
N VAL A 615 2.58 6.12 9.87
CA VAL A 615 2.12 6.83 11.08
C VAL A 615 2.18 8.33 10.84
N ASP A 616 1.02 8.99 11.00
CA ASP A 616 0.89 10.44 10.92
C ASP A 616 1.42 11.11 12.19
N GLN A 617 2.74 11.24 12.27
CA GLN A 617 3.41 11.84 13.43
C GLN A 617 3.04 13.32 13.64
N HIS A 618 2.62 14.01 12.58
CA HIS A 618 2.49 15.48 12.56
C HIS A 618 1.06 15.98 12.32
N ASN A 619 0.07 15.10 12.39
CA ASN A 619 -1.34 15.43 12.14
C ASN A 619 -1.56 16.06 10.76
N THR A 620 -0.84 15.57 9.76
CA THR A 620 -0.93 16.00 8.37
C THR A 620 -2.31 15.75 7.77
N LEU A 621 -3.08 14.78 8.28
CA LEU A 621 -4.45 14.50 7.83
C LEU A 621 -5.52 15.30 8.59
N GLY A 622 -5.25 15.71 9.84
CA GLY A 622 -6.22 16.39 10.71
C GLY A 622 -6.90 15.49 11.76
N LEU A 623 -6.55 14.20 11.85
CA LEU A 623 -7.15 13.23 12.78
C LEU A 623 -6.42 13.12 14.13
N GLY A 624 -5.28 13.79 14.30
CA GLY A 624 -4.45 13.72 15.50
C GLY A 624 -2.98 13.43 15.19
N ASN A 625 -2.12 13.53 16.20
CA ASN A 625 -0.73 13.08 16.08
C ASN A 625 -0.65 11.57 16.31
N ASN A 626 0.36 10.93 15.72
CA ASN A 626 0.65 9.50 15.88
C ASN A 626 -0.50 8.58 15.46
N ILE A 627 -1.29 8.99 14.45
CA ILE A 627 -2.37 8.16 13.92
C ILE A 627 -1.79 7.14 12.94
N PRO A 628 -1.86 5.82 13.21
CA PRO A 628 -1.43 4.80 12.28
C PRO A 628 -2.47 4.61 11.16
N ILE A 629 -1.99 4.53 9.93
CA ILE A 629 -2.81 4.40 8.72
C ILE A 629 -2.28 3.23 7.89
N ALA A 630 -3.12 2.22 7.67
CA ALA A 630 -2.79 1.10 6.78
C ALA A 630 -3.22 1.40 5.34
N THR A 631 -2.43 0.96 4.36
CA THR A 631 -2.89 0.93 2.97
C THR A 631 -3.96 -0.15 2.84
N GLY A 632 -5.19 0.20 2.52
CA GLY A 632 -6.26 -0.73 2.14
C GLY A 632 -6.09 -1.16 0.68
N SER A 633 -4.96 -1.78 0.34
CA SER A 633 -4.53 -2.00 -1.05
C SER A 633 -5.56 -2.79 -1.88
N THR A 634 -6.30 -3.71 -1.25
CA THR A 634 -7.39 -4.44 -1.90
C THR A 634 -8.77 -3.96 -1.51
N SER A 635 -8.85 -3.01 -0.60
CA SER A 635 -10.10 -2.43 -0.13
C SER A 635 -10.23 -0.98 -0.55
N ASP A 636 -9.65 -0.56 -1.69
CA ASP A 636 -9.79 0.77 -2.31
C ASP A 636 -9.83 1.93 -1.29
N SER A 637 -8.98 1.89 -0.27
CA SER A 637 -9.01 2.89 0.81
C SER A 637 -7.67 3.06 1.52
N LEU A 638 -7.56 4.16 2.27
CA LEU A 638 -6.63 4.27 3.39
C LEU A 638 -7.42 4.06 4.69
N LEU A 639 -6.83 3.35 5.66
CA LEU A 639 -7.49 2.91 6.88
C LEU A 639 -6.79 3.53 8.10
N ALA A 640 -7.26 4.68 8.57
CA ALA A 640 -6.72 5.33 9.77
C ALA A 640 -7.36 4.69 11.00
N PHE A 641 -6.54 4.18 11.92
CA PHE A 641 -7.01 3.64 13.19
C PHE A 641 -6.81 4.71 14.28
N LEU A 642 -7.89 5.04 14.99
CA LEU A 642 -7.87 5.98 16.09
C LEU A 642 -7.68 5.20 17.40
N PRO A 643 -6.48 5.20 18.02
CA PRO A 643 -6.19 4.29 19.12
C PRO A 643 -6.96 4.59 20.41
N GLU A 644 -7.40 5.83 20.62
CA GLU A 644 -8.16 6.22 21.82
C GLU A 644 -9.62 5.71 21.74
N GLU A 645 -10.20 5.71 20.55
CA GLU A 645 -11.57 5.27 20.26
C GLU A 645 -11.66 3.77 19.94
N GLU A 646 -10.54 3.14 19.57
CA GLU A 646 -10.47 1.79 19.01
C GLU A 646 -11.32 1.62 17.73
N GLU A 647 -11.41 2.68 16.91
CA GLU A 647 -12.23 2.74 15.70
C GLU A 647 -11.40 3.06 14.46
N TYR A 648 -11.89 2.64 13.28
CA TYR A 648 -11.30 2.98 11.99
C TYR A 648 -12.08 4.12 11.33
N VAL A 649 -11.34 5.08 10.74
CA VAL A 649 -11.85 6.01 9.73
C VAL A 649 -11.43 5.50 8.36
N ILE A 650 -12.41 5.11 7.53
CA ILE A 650 -12.15 4.54 6.21
C ILE A 650 -12.15 5.63 5.14
N MET A 651 -10.99 5.91 4.58
CA MET A 651 -10.84 6.85 3.47
C MET A 651 -10.96 6.16 2.11
N ARG A 652 -12.21 5.98 1.69
CA ARG A 652 -12.58 5.28 0.45
C ARG A 652 -12.30 6.10 -0.80
N VAL A 653 -11.60 5.52 -1.78
CA VAL A 653 -11.54 6.03 -3.16
C VAL A 653 -12.56 5.27 -4.01
N PRO A 654 -13.72 5.86 -4.35
CA PRO A 654 -14.82 5.16 -4.99
C PRO A 654 -14.71 5.10 -6.52
N TYR A 655 -13.84 5.93 -7.11
CA TYR A 655 -13.71 6.11 -8.55
C TYR A 655 -12.36 6.77 -8.91
N PRO A 656 -11.70 6.33 -9.99
CA PRO A 656 -11.92 5.03 -10.64
C PRO A 656 -11.59 3.88 -9.67
N LEU A 657 -12.34 2.78 -9.72
CA LEU A 657 -12.02 1.57 -8.94
C LEU A 657 -10.64 1.02 -9.34
N GLY A 658 -9.97 0.36 -8.40
CA GLY A 658 -8.59 -0.10 -8.59
C GLY A 658 -7.56 0.67 -7.76
N PHE A 659 -7.99 1.39 -6.73
CA PHE A 659 -7.08 2.10 -5.83
C PHE A 659 -6.28 1.08 -5.01
N TYR A 660 -5.11 0.74 -5.53
CA TYR A 660 -4.15 -0.19 -4.95
C TYR A 660 -2.93 0.60 -4.47
N SER A 661 -3.05 1.27 -3.34
CA SER A 661 -1.91 2.02 -2.77
C SER A 661 -0.91 1.08 -2.10
N ARG A 662 0.37 1.42 -2.25
CA ARG A 662 1.51 0.74 -1.61
C ARG A 662 2.19 1.61 -0.56
N GLY A 663 2.19 2.92 -0.76
CA GLY A 663 2.68 3.91 0.17
C GLY A 663 1.62 4.98 0.45
N MET A 664 1.95 5.83 1.41
CA MET A 664 1.33 7.14 1.60
C MET A 664 2.34 8.06 2.27
N ASP A 665 2.18 9.37 2.07
CA ASP A 665 2.97 10.38 2.76
C ASP A 665 2.15 11.63 3.08
N GLY A 666 2.52 12.34 4.16
CA GLY A 666 1.75 13.45 4.71
C GLY A 666 2.53 14.76 4.69
N ARG A 667 1.89 15.85 4.26
CA ARG A 667 2.50 17.18 4.11
C ARG A 667 1.58 18.29 4.61
N ILE A 668 2.19 19.34 5.15
CA ILE A 668 1.53 20.57 5.60
C ILE A 668 2.00 21.72 4.71
N ASP A 669 1.09 22.20 3.87
CA ASP A 669 1.31 23.33 2.96
C ASP A 669 1.21 24.69 3.67
N ASP A 670 0.25 24.85 4.59
CA ASP A 670 0.12 26.02 5.47
C ASP A 670 -0.64 25.64 6.76
N PRO A 671 0.03 25.63 7.93
CA PRO A 671 -0.63 25.25 9.18
C PRO A 671 -1.75 26.21 9.62
N ASN A 672 -1.84 27.42 9.04
CA ASN A 672 -2.82 28.44 9.42
C ASN A 672 -4.14 28.37 8.62
N THR A 673 -4.22 27.52 7.60
CA THR A 673 -5.42 27.39 6.75
C THR A 673 -6.32 26.22 7.15
N GLY A 674 -6.09 25.64 8.32
CA GLY A 674 -6.88 24.52 8.84
C GLY A 674 -6.67 23.25 8.01
N TRP A 675 -7.77 22.62 7.61
CA TRP A 675 -7.74 21.38 6.83
C TRP A 675 -7.23 21.57 5.40
N LYS A 676 -7.35 22.78 4.83
CA LYS A 676 -6.97 23.06 3.43
C LYS A 676 -5.45 22.98 3.21
N GLY A 677 -4.67 23.43 4.18
CA GLY A 677 -3.20 23.38 4.14
C GLY A 677 -2.62 22.06 4.63
N ARG A 678 -3.44 21.02 4.77
CA ARG A 678 -3.10 19.69 5.26
C ARG A 678 -3.49 18.65 4.23
N GLY A 679 -2.77 17.55 4.15
CA GLY A 679 -3.14 16.43 3.31
C GLY A 679 -2.28 15.19 3.52
N VAL A 680 -2.81 14.07 3.07
CA VAL A 680 -2.06 12.82 2.85
C VAL A 680 -2.17 12.48 1.37
N TRP A 681 -1.09 12.01 0.77
CA TRP A 681 -1.00 11.60 -0.61
C TRP A 681 -0.79 10.10 -0.69
N ALA A 682 -1.42 9.45 -1.67
CA ALA A 682 -1.16 8.05 -2.00
C ALA A 682 -1.40 7.81 -3.50
N ASP A 683 -0.65 6.88 -4.08
CA ASP A 683 -0.76 6.55 -5.49
C ASP A 683 -1.57 5.29 -5.78
N TYR A 684 -1.92 5.12 -7.06
CA TYR A 684 -2.37 3.83 -7.60
C TYR A 684 -1.15 2.98 -7.94
N GLY A 685 -0.55 2.37 -6.91
CA GLY A 685 0.61 1.49 -6.99
C GLY A 685 0.39 0.13 -7.70
N THR A 686 -0.61 -0.04 -8.54
CA THR A 686 -0.84 -1.33 -9.24
C THR A 686 0.20 -1.55 -10.34
N ASN A 687 0.69 -2.78 -10.50
CA ASN A 687 1.52 -3.14 -11.65
C ASN A 687 0.70 -3.06 -12.94
N ALA A 688 -0.60 -3.32 -12.91
CA ALA A 688 -1.43 -3.46 -14.09
C ALA A 688 -2.51 -2.37 -14.09
N VAL A 689 -2.14 -1.14 -14.42
CA VAL A 689 -3.08 0.01 -14.44
C VAL A 689 -4.29 -0.21 -15.36
N TRP A 690 -4.14 -1.03 -16.41
CA TRP A 690 -5.25 -1.44 -17.27
C TRP A 690 -6.24 -2.43 -16.62
N HIS A 691 -6.01 -2.88 -15.39
CA HIS A 691 -7.00 -3.60 -14.59
C HIS A 691 -7.93 -2.68 -13.79
N ASN A 692 -7.59 -1.39 -13.71
CA ASN A 692 -8.43 -0.39 -13.06
C ASN A 692 -9.68 -0.13 -13.90
N GLU A 693 -10.66 0.53 -13.30
CA GLU A 693 -11.83 1.03 -14.02
C GLU A 693 -11.40 1.89 -15.23
N GLY A 694 -12.07 1.69 -16.36
CA GLY A 694 -11.67 2.24 -17.67
C GLY A 694 -10.82 1.29 -18.53
N GLY A 695 -10.12 0.33 -17.92
CA GLY A 695 -9.43 -0.76 -18.64
C GLY A 695 -8.18 -0.33 -19.41
N LYS A 696 -7.91 -0.99 -20.55
CA LYS A 696 -6.72 -0.70 -21.39
C LYS A 696 -6.75 0.73 -21.89
N GLY A 697 -5.72 1.51 -21.54
CA GLY A 697 -5.60 2.93 -21.87
C GLY A 697 -5.77 3.85 -20.67
N THR A 698 -6.26 3.34 -19.53
CA THR A 698 -6.27 4.06 -18.25
C THR A 698 -4.85 4.26 -17.71
N GLN A 699 -4.62 5.37 -17.02
CA GLN A 699 -3.36 5.69 -16.33
C GLN A 699 -3.45 5.45 -14.82
N GLY A 700 -2.30 5.47 -14.13
CA GLY A 700 -2.29 5.56 -12.67
C GLY A 700 -2.83 6.92 -12.22
N ASN A 701 -3.24 7.03 -10.95
CA ASN A 701 -3.63 8.30 -10.35
C ASN A 701 -2.80 8.55 -9.08
N LEU A 702 -2.51 9.81 -8.80
CA LEU A 702 -2.13 10.31 -7.49
C LEU A 702 -3.39 10.85 -6.80
N VAL A 703 -3.56 10.57 -5.51
CA VAL A 703 -4.71 11.01 -4.71
C VAL A 703 -4.25 11.83 -3.52
N LYS A 704 -4.78 13.04 -3.36
CA LYS A 704 -4.71 13.84 -2.14
C LYS A 704 -5.98 13.62 -1.31
N PHE A 705 -5.80 13.19 -0.07
CA PHE A 705 -6.81 13.03 0.95
C PHE A 705 -6.78 14.21 1.91
N GLN A 706 -7.96 14.75 2.21
CA GLN A 706 -8.14 15.76 3.25
C GLN A 706 -9.39 15.45 4.07
N VAL A 707 -9.36 15.81 5.36
CA VAL A 707 -10.52 15.69 6.26
C VAL A 707 -10.94 17.10 6.69
N ARG A 708 -12.11 17.55 6.21
CA ARG A 708 -12.69 18.85 6.57
C ARG A 708 -13.54 18.75 7.86
N PRO A 709 -13.93 19.86 8.51
CA PRO A 709 -14.72 19.80 9.75
C PRO A 709 -16.11 19.16 9.61
N ASP A 710 -16.75 19.33 8.45
CA ASP A 710 -18.07 18.77 8.14
C ASP A 710 -18.27 18.66 6.61
N PRO A 711 -19.27 17.92 6.09
CA PRO A 711 -19.43 17.69 4.65
C PRO A 711 -19.81 18.93 3.81
N LEU A 712 -20.07 20.07 4.45
CA LEU A 712 -20.37 21.34 3.79
C LEU A 712 -19.28 22.38 4.01
N SER A 713 -18.24 22.09 4.80
CA SER A 713 -17.08 22.95 4.91
C SER A 713 -16.38 23.08 3.55
N HIS A 714 -16.08 24.32 3.17
CA HIS A 714 -15.51 24.68 1.88
C HIS A 714 -14.58 25.87 2.00
#